data_AF-A0A4Q9PZI3-F1
#
_entry.id   AF-A0A4Q9PZI3-F1
#
_cell.length_a   1.000
_cell.length_b   1.000
_cell.length_c   1.000
_cell.angle_alpha   90.00
_cell.angle_beta   90.00
_cell.angle_gamma   90.00
#
_symmetry.space_group_name_H-M   'P 1'
#
loop_
_entity.id
_entity.type
_entity.pdbx_description
1 polymer ?
#
loop_
_entity_poly.entity_id
_entity_poly.type
_entity_poly.pdbx_seq_one_letter_code
_entity_poly.pdbx_strand_id
1 'polypeptide(L)'
;MSQSELEFTSPFDTIIRNPLTLIELRMRWFSGKIRAKPNWWKKVYDDEIVTKWRKEMIEHDTAMVERFWGGDEYWKRGDGEKQWPRDKITVVQLNYLLDELRYDASRYDDQTGIFATAIHKVYESRSLMPADVKASLAQGVSALEDIPDEEKDWHPGSKKQVLDLVHPSMYCLRIGRSHVYRRDQGQGTSTVQLTLENYLNCRPEFEKIWWFGFAKPPCISHDYQWLPTDFERSESGDVKPLAYINNLHPIDHRAIPWPPLAVRPSPYRWYHHVAVPAPSYLDFDDYPVDKRAYHDAYDEWESKYRWPLIPEPEPFAPPNAVDEENKIKISLRGRTLQVIVKLANIVLTPENPKYAGGSWHVEGMANENIVATGLYYYACENITESRLDFRTAIGAEGRGRSLVHEQDDVQGYTAAFGLQRDRPLNQYLGYIVAEEDKCVAFPNIYQHHVDAFELADSRKPGYRKILCFFVVNPFVRILSTSDVPPQQEKWAFAELAKAPILGKLPQELYDAVLKYASDGFVSRKEAEEDREKLMKERSRFVVDHNKEVFEFTSSGKYNQVGHGLNEKALMYVSRRARGCYGPPSRRTVFVVNIDALLRLPRWLSQPPELEDQSGLLSPGRSVLKSNISFVTRRARHPPPPFWPISQRRIRVRDEVSNPPLKPPRGRARRMTEPALWYNGQYLLEKEPSTDPADLGSRLTKAAEEARTAKWEMLIANRKPREKIPPRLFGSRGRNPPLLLYGWTFNLDYFLEYAKRHRLTLEVSEEARKRLGCATKTFNFGDATEEHYRDEQLLQEMCHAARFVSVGHLRRSTGFVFEIGRPLSLEWDRILYVWKNYDIEEKYFGYGFSRKGRFEAAKKIVDEAMNECLPDGKKSELLWWWSFDDNDVNVLTSME
;
A
#
# COMPACT_ATOMS: atom_id res chain seq x y z
N MET A 1 9.07 -20.60 -9.88
CA MET A 1 8.91 -19.24 -10.41
C MET A 1 10.07 -18.94 -11.33
N SER A 2 9.86 -18.25 -12.44
CA SER A 2 10.95 -17.62 -13.20
C SER A 2 11.40 -16.33 -12.51
N GLN A 3 12.59 -15.79 -12.86
CA GLN A 3 13.03 -14.50 -12.28
C GLN A 3 12.12 -13.33 -12.69
N SER A 4 11.35 -13.46 -13.77
CA SER A 4 10.33 -12.49 -14.22
C SER A 4 9.05 -12.48 -13.38
N GLU A 5 8.90 -13.34 -12.38
CA GLU A 5 7.73 -13.40 -11.48
C GLU A 5 8.04 -12.84 -10.07
N LEU A 6 9.22 -12.23 -9.88
CA LEU A 6 9.72 -11.76 -8.58
C LEU A 6 9.44 -10.26 -8.35
N GLU A 7 8.29 -9.95 -7.77
CA GLU A 7 7.86 -8.58 -7.47
C GLU A 7 8.11 -8.18 -6.00
N PHE A 8 8.98 -7.18 -5.77
CA PHE A 8 9.20 -6.59 -4.45
C PHE A 8 7.97 -5.80 -3.97
N THR A 9 7.68 -5.85 -2.67
CA THR A 9 6.61 -5.06 -2.07
C THR A 9 6.96 -3.56 -2.09
N SER A 10 6.16 -2.77 -2.80
CA SER A 10 6.25 -1.30 -2.82
C SER A 10 5.77 -0.70 -1.49
N PRO A 11 6.38 0.39 -0.98
CA PRO A 11 5.79 1.18 0.10
C PRO A 11 4.59 2.03 -0.35
N PHE A 12 4.46 2.29 -1.66
CA PHE A 12 3.42 3.16 -2.22
C PHE A 12 2.10 2.41 -2.46
N ASP A 13 2.11 1.08 -2.38
CA ASP A 13 0.92 0.24 -2.40
C ASP A 13 0.38 -0.01 -0.99
N THR A 14 -0.94 -0.19 -0.85
CA THR A 14 -1.53 -0.53 0.45
C THR A 14 -1.19 -1.97 0.87
N ILE A 15 -0.19 -2.13 1.74
CA ILE A 15 0.33 -3.43 2.17
C ILE A 15 -0.69 -4.17 3.03
N ILE A 16 -1.13 -5.36 2.59
CA ILE A 16 -1.94 -6.27 3.42
C ILE A 16 -1.03 -6.91 4.48
N ARG A 17 -1.05 -6.32 5.68
CA ARG A 17 -0.26 -6.71 6.85
C ARG A 17 -1.18 -6.77 8.07
N ASN A 18 -1.38 -7.96 8.62
CA ASN A 18 -2.08 -8.13 9.89
C ASN A 18 -1.32 -7.42 11.01
N PRO A 19 -2.03 -6.84 12.01
CA PRO A 19 -1.39 -6.22 13.16
C PRO A 19 -0.69 -7.25 14.05
N LEU A 20 0.37 -6.79 14.70
CA LEU A 20 1.14 -7.51 15.71
C LEU A 20 0.47 -7.33 17.07
N THR A 21 0.45 -8.36 17.92
CA THR A 21 -0.16 -8.21 19.25
C THR A 21 0.70 -7.33 20.16
N LEU A 22 0.07 -6.69 21.14
CA LEU A 22 0.80 -6.01 22.21
C LEU A 22 1.75 -6.97 22.95
N ILE A 23 1.39 -8.27 23.06
CA ILE A 23 2.26 -9.31 23.63
C ILE A 23 3.53 -9.49 22.78
N GLU A 24 3.39 -9.59 21.46
CA GLU A 24 4.54 -9.72 20.57
C GLU A 24 5.39 -8.44 20.53
N LEU A 25 4.76 -7.27 20.54
CA LEU A 25 5.46 -5.98 20.64
C LEU A 25 6.21 -5.85 21.99
N ARG A 26 5.63 -6.30 23.11
CA ARG A 26 6.30 -6.41 24.41
C ARG A 26 7.52 -7.34 24.34
N MET A 27 7.36 -8.55 23.80
CA MET A 27 8.46 -9.51 23.70
C MET A 27 9.60 -8.94 22.85
N ARG A 28 9.30 -8.31 21.71
CA ARG A 28 10.31 -7.64 20.89
C ARG A 28 10.94 -6.44 21.56
N TRP A 29 10.20 -5.65 22.33
CA TRP A 29 10.77 -4.52 23.09
C TRP A 29 11.85 -5.01 24.06
N PHE A 30 11.55 -6.07 24.83
CA PHE A 30 12.53 -6.70 25.72
C PHE A 30 13.68 -7.41 24.97
N SER A 31 13.38 -8.13 23.88
CA SER A 31 14.38 -8.73 22.98
C SER A 31 15.35 -7.67 22.45
N GLY A 32 14.84 -6.49 22.07
CA GLY A 32 15.63 -5.32 21.65
C GLY A 32 16.47 -4.73 22.79
N LYS A 33 15.92 -4.59 24.01
CA LYS A 33 16.69 -4.16 25.19
C LYS A 33 17.78 -5.15 25.61
N ILE A 34 17.67 -6.43 25.26
CA ILE A 34 18.76 -7.40 25.43
C ILE A 34 19.76 -7.31 24.27
N ARG A 35 19.29 -7.26 23.01
CA ARG A 35 20.13 -7.13 21.80
C ARG A 35 20.99 -5.85 21.79
N ALA A 36 20.57 -4.79 22.49
CA ALA A 36 21.36 -3.58 22.72
C ALA A 36 22.51 -3.73 23.73
N LYS A 37 22.54 -4.80 24.55
CA LYS A 37 23.61 -5.01 25.54
C LYS A 37 24.87 -5.57 24.85
N PRO A 38 26.08 -5.06 25.13
CA PRO A 38 27.32 -5.57 24.52
C PRO A 38 27.53 -7.07 24.75
N ASN A 39 27.88 -7.81 23.69
CA ASN A 39 28.07 -9.28 23.69
C ASN A 39 26.85 -10.09 24.13
N TRP A 40 25.61 -9.60 23.91
CA TRP A 40 24.38 -10.30 24.31
C TRP A 40 24.29 -11.74 23.77
N TRP A 41 24.76 -11.97 22.54
CA TRP A 41 24.72 -13.28 21.86
C TRP A 41 25.62 -14.32 22.53
N LYS A 42 26.64 -13.91 23.29
CA LYS A 42 27.45 -14.80 24.12
C LYS A 42 26.81 -14.99 25.51
N LYS A 43 26.21 -13.93 26.04
CA LYS A 43 25.56 -13.86 27.37
C LYS A 43 24.21 -14.58 27.47
N VAL A 44 23.55 -14.90 26.35
CA VAL A 44 22.26 -15.64 26.35
C VAL A 44 22.41 -17.14 26.70
N TYR A 45 23.66 -17.62 26.79
CA TYR A 45 24.02 -18.97 27.26
C TYR A 45 24.59 -18.97 28.69
N ASP A 46 24.57 -17.82 29.37
CA ASP A 46 24.96 -17.68 30.78
C ASP A 46 23.70 -17.62 31.65
N ASP A 47 23.46 -18.66 32.45
CA ASP A 47 22.22 -18.80 33.22
C ASP A 47 22.11 -17.80 34.38
N GLU A 48 23.20 -17.25 34.92
CA GLU A 48 23.15 -16.18 35.92
C GLU A 48 22.70 -14.87 35.28
N ILE A 49 23.28 -14.53 34.12
CA ILE A 49 22.90 -13.33 33.36
C ILE A 49 21.48 -13.45 32.83
N VAL A 50 21.07 -14.62 32.32
CA VAL A 50 19.69 -14.88 31.87
C VAL A 50 18.70 -14.82 33.04
N THR A 51 19.05 -15.35 34.22
CA THR A 51 18.21 -15.22 35.42
C THR A 51 18.05 -13.75 35.85
N LYS A 52 19.13 -12.96 35.78
CA LYS A 52 19.06 -11.52 36.02
C LYS A 52 18.17 -10.81 34.99
N TRP A 53 18.29 -11.13 33.69
CA TRP A 53 17.43 -10.56 32.66
C TRP A 53 15.96 -10.95 32.84
N ARG A 54 15.64 -12.18 33.24
CA ARG A 54 14.26 -12.58 33.60
C ARG A 54 13.69 -11.69 34.69
N LYS A 55 14.47 -11.42 35.75
CA LYS A 55 14.06 -10.51 36.83
C LYS A 55 13.86 -9.08 36.33
N GLU A 56 14.83 -8.52 35.62
CA GLU A 56 14.72 -7.16 35.01
C GLU A 56 13.46 -7.02 34.13
N MET A 57 13.12 -8.04 33.33
CA MET A 57 11.93 -8.05 32.48
C MET A 57 10.62 -8.11 33.28
N ILE A 58 10.53 -8.96 34.32
CA ILE A 58 9.33 -9.08 35.16
C ILE A 58 9.07 -7.80 35.96
N GLU A 59 10.12 -7.18 36.52
CA GLU A 59 10.01 -5.94 37.29
C GLU A 59 9.57 -4.76 36.38
N HIS A 60 10.19 -4.62 35.20
CA HIS A 60 9.81 -3.58 34.24
C HIS A 60 8.41 -3.81 33.65
N ASP A 61 8.05 -5.05 33.31
CA ASP A 61 6.71 -5.36 32.82
C ASP A 61 5.63 -5.07 33.86
N THR A 62 5.86 -5.45 35.12
CA THR A 62 4.94 -5.15 36.24
C THR A 62 4.69 -3.64 36.34
N ALA A 63 5.75 -2.81 36.25
CA ALA A 63 5.62 -1.35 36.28
C ALA A 63 4.88 -0.78 35.05
N MET A 64 5.05 -1.38 33.87
CA MET A 64 4.34 -0.97 32.64
C MET A 64 2.87 -1.39 32.66
N VAL A 65 2.55 -2.60 33.13
CA VAL A 65 1.17 -3.05 33.35
C VAL A 65 0.46 -2.12 34.33
N GLU A 66 1.07 -1.81 35.47
CA GLU A 66 0.49 -0.86 36.44
C GLU A 66 0.31 0.55 35.85
N ARG A 67 1.25 1.01 35.00
CA ARG A 67 1.17 2.32 34.34
C ARG A 67 -0.01 2.43 33.36
N PHE A 68 -0.35 1.38 32.63
CA PHE A 68 -1.38 1.42 31.58
C PHE A 68 -2.74 0.84 32.03
N TRP A 69 -2.73 -0.02 33.05
CA TRP A 69 -3.87 -0.82 33.50
C TRP A 69 -3.99 -0.90 35.04
N GLY A 70 -3.28 -0.08 35.81
CA GLY A 70 -3.36 -0.06 37.28
C GLY A 70 -4.65 0.57 37.83
N GLY A 71 -5.09 0.11 39.00
CA GLY A 71 -6.30 0.61 39.66
C GLY A 71 -7.55 0.58 38.77
N ASP A 72 -8.31 1.67 38.74
CA ASP A 72 -9.53 1.80 37.92
C ASP A 72 -9.28 1.66 36.41
N GLU A 73 -8.05 1.87 35.94
CA GLU A 73 -7.68 1.74 34.53
C GLU A 73 -7.63 0.27 34.04
N TYR A 74 -7.71 -0.70 34.94
CA TYR A 74 -7.78 -2.13 34.62
C TYR A 74 -9.09 -2.56 33.93
N TRP A 75 -10.18 -1.83 34.23
CA TRP A 75 -11.53 -2.10 33.76
C TRP A 75 -11.96 -1.17 32.61
N LYS A 76 -11.19 -0.10 32.34
CA LYS A 76 -11.49 0.87 31.29
C LYS A 76 -10.76 0.53 30.00
N ARG A 77 -11.50 0.55 28.88
CA ARG A 77 -10.95 0.38 27.52
C ARG A 77 -9.92 1.44 27.12
N GLY A 78 -10.08 2.68 27.58
CA GLY A 78 -9.27 3.84 27.14
C GLY A 78 -9.56 4.30 25.70
N ASP A 79 -8.98 5.43 25.30
CA ASP A 79 -9.02 6.04 23.96
C ASP A 79 -7.60 6.09 23.34
N GLY A 80 -6.99 4.91 23.24
CA GLY A 80 -5.69 4.71 22.58
C GLY A 80 -4.45 4.83 23.48
N GLU A 81 -4.58 5.12 24.77
CA GLU A 81 -3.44 5.19 25.70
C GLU A 81 -2.86 3.81 26.02
N LYS A 82 -3.66 2.74 25.85
CA LYS A 82 -3.33 1.35 26.20
C LYS A 82 -2.30 0.73 25.23
N GLN A 83 -1.04 1.13 25.37
CA GLN A 83 0.09 0.74 24.49
C GLN A 83 0.97 -0.40 25.06
N TRP A 84 0.43 -1.19 25.98
CA TRP A 84 1.09 -2.34 26.61
C TRP A 84 0.06 -3.43 26.93
N PRO A 85 0.41 -4.73 26.98
CA PRO A 85 -0.54 -5.78 27.36
C PRO A 85 -1.18 -5.54 28.74
N ARG A 86 -2.43 -5.97 28.89
CA ARG A 86 -3.17 -5.94 30.16
C ARG A 86 -2.61 -6.93 31.19
N ASP A 87 -2.28 -8.13 30.73
CA ASP A 87 -1.78 -9.22 31.58
C ASP A 87 -0.25 -9.23 31.63
N LYS A 88 0.29 -9.52 32.81
CA LYS A 88 1.75 -9.57 33.07
C LYS A 88 2.46 -10.63 32.23
N ILE A 89 3.74 -10.41 31.96
CA ILE A 89 4.57 -11.31 31.15
C ILE A 89 4.70 -12.67 31.84
N THR A 90 4.40 -13.73 31.10
CA THR A 90 4.34 -15.09 31.64
C THR A 90 5.64 -15.84 31.42
N VAL A 91 5.78 -16.99 32.10
CA VAL A 91 6.93 -17.89 31.91
C VAL A 91 7.01 -18.40 30.47
N VAL A 92 5.87 -18.58 29.79
CA VAL A 92 5.84 -19.00 28.37
C VAL A 92 6.43 -17.92 27.47
N GLN A 93 6.01 -16.66 27.64
CA GLN A 93 6.55 -15.52 26.90
C GLN A 93 8.05 -15.28 27.19
N LEU A 94 8.47 -15.42 28.45
CA LEU A 94 9.88 -15.32 28.84
C LEU A 94 10.75 -16.43 28.23
N ASN A 95 10.23 -17.66 28.17
CA ASN A 95 10.92 -18.78 27.52
C ASN A 95 11.01 -18.54 26.01
N TYR A 96 9.89 -18.20 25.35
CA TYR A 96 9.85 -17.87 23.93
C TYR A 96 10.91 -16.84 23.54
N LEU A 97 10.95 -15.73 24.27
CA LEU A 97 11.89 -14.63 24.05
C LEU A 97 13.36 -15.06 24.20
N LEU A 98 13.67 -15.87 25.22
CA LEU A 98 15.05 -16.30 25.48
C LEU A 98 15.50 -17.38 24.49
N ASP A 99 14.60 -18.24 24.03
CA ASP A 99 14.90 -19.27 23.04
C ASP A 99 14.96 -18.69 21.61
N GLU A 100 14.18 -17.63 21.31
CA GLU A 100 14.38 -16.76 20.13
C GLU A 100 15.80 -16.15 20.15
N LEU A 101 16.19 -15.53 21.27
CA LEU A 101 17.53 -14.93 21.40
C LEU A 101 18.65 -15.97 21.29
N ARG A 102 18.47 -17.19 21.85
CA ARG A 102 19.43 -18.29 21.69
C ARG A 102 19.54 -18.79 20.26
N TYR A 103 18.44 -18.78 19.51
CA TYR A 103 18.48 -19.06 18.08
C TYR A 103 19.19 -17.95 17.30
N ASP A 104 18.80 -16.69 17.45
CA ASP A 104 19.42 -15.59 16.71
C ASP A 104 20.91 -15.39 17.10
N ALA A 105 21.30 -15.72 18.33
CA ALA A 105 22.70 -15.81 18.74
C ALA A 105 23.46 -16.91 17.98
N SER A 106 22.85 -18.08 17.74
CA SER A 106 23.40 -19.13 16.86
C SER A 106 23.40 -18.76 15.35
N ARG A 107 22.78 -17.62 15.00
CA ARG A 107 22.79 -17.01 13.66
C ARG A 107 23.74 -15.80 13.55
N TYR A 108 24.40 -15.40 14.65
CA TYR A 108 25.42 -14.35 14.64
C TYR A 108 26.60 -14.76 13.74
N ASP A 109 27.00 -13.86 12.84
CA ASP A 109 28.18 -14.08 11.99
C ASP A 109 29.42 -13.44 12.61
N ASP A 110 30.29 -14.24 13.23
CA ASP A 110 31.56 -13.75 13.81
C ASP A 110 32.51 -13.10 12.78
N GLN A 111 32.32 -13.28 11.47
CA GLN A 111 33.15 -12.62 10.44
C GLN A 111 32.69 -11.20 10.08
N THR A 112 31.41 -10.87 10.29
CA THR A 112 30.82 -9.57 9.96
C THR A 112 30.23 -8.83 11.15
N GLY A 113 30.02 -9.52 12.26
CA GLY A 113 29.32 -9.04 13.44
C GLY A 113 27.86 -8.66 13.21
N ILE A 114 27.20 -9.17 12.16
CA ILE A 114 25.81 -8.82 11.82
C ILE A 114 24.83 -9.75 12.51
N PHE A 115 23.72 -9.16 12.99
CA PHE A 115 22.61 -9.87 13.60
C PHE A 115 21.26 -9.21 13.31
N ALA A 116 20.18 -9.96 13.51
CA ALA A 116 18.83 -9.42 13.53
C ALA A 116 18.62 -8.51 14.74
N THR A 117 18.07 -7.33 14.51
CA THR A 117 17.49 -6.51 15.58
C THR A 117 16.13 -7.10 15.98
N ALA A 118 15.50 -6.55 17.03
CA ALA A 118 14.12 -6.92 17.35
C ALA A 118 13.08 -6.31 16.38
N ILE A 119 13.49 -5.45 15.44
CA ILE A 119 12.63 -4.92 14.38
C ILE A 119 12.75 -5.83 13.16
N HIS A 120 11.62 -6.38 12.72
CA HIS A 120 11.56 -7.35 11.62
C HIS A 120 12.20 -6.81 10.34
N LYS A 121 13.11 -7.59 9.75
CA LYS A 121 13.88 -7.24 8.56
C LYS A 121 14.85 -6.06 8.74
N VAL A 122 15.14 -5.66 9.98
CA VAL A 122 16.15 -4.66 10.30
C VAL A 122 17.35 -5.36 10.96
N TYR A 123 18.54 -5.09 10.44
CA TYR A 123 19.79 -5.72 10.84
C TYR A 123 20.77 -4.66 11.29
N GLU A 124 21.62 -4.97 12.27
CA GLU A 124 22.75 -4.12 12.63
C GLU A 124 24.06 -4.90 12.74
N SER A 125 25.18 -4.19 12.56
CA SER A 125 26.54 -4.64 12.89
C SER A 125 27.35 -3.45 13.40
N ARG A 126 28.38 -3.74 14.19
CA ARG A 126 29.41 -2.78 14.61
C ARG A 126 30.82 -3.21 14.18
N SER A 127 30.94 -4.24 13.35
CA SER A 127 32.21 -4.93 13.06
C SER A 127 32.53 -5.07 11.57
N LEU A 128 31.59 -4.75 10.68
CA LEU A 128 31.77 -4.92 9.24
C LEU A 128 32.40 -3.70 8.52
N MET A 129 32.66 -2.63 9.27
CA MET A 129 33.49 -1.49 8.86
C MET A 129 34.85 -1.61 9.57
N PRO A 130 35.92 -2.07 8.89
CA PRO A 130 37.26 -2.06 9.45
C PRO A 130 37.74 -0.64 9.85
N ALA A 131 38.75 -0.54 10.71
CA ALA A 131 39.20 0.75 11.23
C ALA A 131 39.96 1.59 10.18
N ASP A 132 40.77 0.94 9.36
CA ASP A 132 41.43 1.49 8.16
C ASP A 132 40.42 2.04 7.16
N VAL A 133 39.31 1.34 7.02
CA VAL A 133 38.14 1.65 6.21
C VAL A 133 37.41 2.90 6.70
N LYS A 134 37.15 2.96 8.01
CA LYS A 134 36.52 4.11 8.67
C LYS A 134 37.41 5.34 8.53
N ALA A 135 38.72 5.18 8.73
CA ALA A 135 39.69 6.25 8.54
C ALA A 135 39.71 6.74 7.08
N SER A 136 39.69 5.83 6.11
CA SER A 136 39.66 6.17 4.67
C SER A 136 38.38 6.92 4.29
N LEU A 137 37.22 6.48 4.79
CA LEU A 137 35.95 7.19 4.61
C LEU A 137 35.99 8.58 5.27
N ALA A 138 36.45 8.68 6.52
CA ALA A 138 36.54 9.95 7.25
C ALA A 138 37.48 10.93 6.56
N GLN A 139 38.60 10.45 5.99
CA GLN A 139 39.54 11.26 5.22
C GLN A 139 38.91 11.78 3.91
N GLY A 140 38.22 10.91 3.15
CA GLY A 140 37.50 11.32 1.94
C GLY A 140 36.36 12.30 2.23
N VAL A 141 35.65 12.11 3.36
CA VAL A 141 34.63 13.02 3.87
C VAL A 141 35.21 14.37 4.29
N SER A 142 36.40 14.42 4.89
CA SER A 142 37.06 15.68 5.29
C SER A 142 37.17 16.63 4.08
N ALA A 143 37.54 16.12 2.90
CA ALA A 143 37.60 16.90 1.67
C ALA A 143 36.24 17.47 1.17
N LEU A 144 35.11 16.99 1.71
CA LEU A 144 33.76 17.54 1.48
C LEU A 144 33.30 18.49 2.61
N GLU A 145 33.89 18.38 3.80
CA GLU A 145 33.60 19.22 4.97
C GLU A 145 34.49 20.48 5.03
N ASP A 146 35.77 20.35 4.65
CA ASP A 146 36.83 21.37 4.72
C ASP A 146 36.78 22.36 3.54
N ILE A 147 35.57 22.75 3.13
CA ILE A 147 35.29 23.76 2.11
C ILE A 147 34.85 25.09 2.76
N PRO A 148 34.91 26.24 2.05
CA PRO A 148 34.43 27.52 2.56
C PRO A 148 32.99 27.46 3.06
N ASP A 149 32.65 28.26 4.08
CA ASP A 149 31.34 28.21 4.73
C ASP A 149 30.19 28.69 3.83
N GLU A 150 30.55 29.43 2.78
CA GLU A 150 29.72 29.87 1.66
C GLU A 150 29.51 28.78 0.60
N GLU A 151 30.42 27.81 0.48
CA GLU A 151 30.29 26.66 -0.45
C GLU A 151 29.60 25.45 0.20
N LYS A 152 29.41 25.43 1.53
CA LYS A 152 28.72 24.35 2.26
C LYS A 152 27.24 24.27 1.91
N ASP A 153 26.81 23.11 1.41
CA ASP A 153 25.39 22.85 1.12
C ASP A 153 24.61 22.54 2.40
N TRP A 154 24.11 23.60 3.04
CA TRP A 154 23.19 23.50 4.18
C TRP A 154 21.77 23.20 3.70
N HIS A 155 21.19 22.09 4.20
CA HIS A 155 19.87 21.63 3.81
C HIS A 155 18.80 22.73 4.02
N PRO A 156 17.97 23.06 3.01
CA PRO A 156 16.95 24.11 3.11
C PRO A 156 16.07 23.99 4.36
N GLY A 157 15.90 25.10 5.08
CA GLY A 157 15.11 25.17 6.32
C GLY A 157 15.79 24.60 7.58
N SER A 158 16.93 23.92 7.48
CA SER A 158 17.59 23.24 8.62
C SER A 158 18.28 24.15 9.65
N LYS A 159 18.22 25.49 9.50
CA LYS A 159 18.93 26.46 10.36
C LYS A 159 20.44 26.19 10.52
N LYS A 160 21.11 25.73 9.44
CA LYS A 160 22.50 25.23 9.45
C LYS A 160 22.75 24.08 10.44
N GLN A 161 21.76 23.18 10.63
CA GLN A 161 21.93 21.96 11.44
C GLN A 161 22.09 20.69 10.60
N VAL A 162 21.75 20.70 9.31
CA VAL A 162 21.93 19.56 8.42
C VAL A 162 22.79 19.97 7.23
N LEU A 163 23.98 19.38 7.13
CA LEU A 163 24.94 19.59 6.04
C LEU A 163 24.82 18.41 5.07
N ASP A 164 24.47 18.70 3.83
CA ASP A 164 24.31 17.73 2.75
C ASP A 164 25.64 17.60 1.98
N LEU A 165 26.44 16.57 2.29
CA LEU A 165 27.74 16.35 1.63
C LEU A 165 27.59 15.73 0.24
N VAL A 166 26.67 14.76 0.12
CA VAL A 166 26.26 14.15 -1.14
C VAL A 166 24.75 13.99 -1.09
N HIS A 167 23.99 14.88 -1.74
CA HIS A 167 22.53 14.82 -1.72
C HIS A 167 21.97 14.42 -3.09
N PRO A 168 21.17 13.34 -3.19
CA PRO A 168 20.75 12.78 -4.48
C PRO A 168 19.78 13.65 -5.29
N SER A 169 19.21 14.71 -4.68
CA SER A 169 18.47 15.76 -5.42
C SER A 169 19.37 16.74 -6.16
N MET A 170 20.63 16.92 -5.76
CA MET A 170 21.60 17.73 -6.51
C MET A 170 21.95 17.00 -7.81
N TYR A 171 21.93 17.71 -8.94
CA TYR A 171 22.21 17.15 -10.26
C TYR A 171 21.39 15.89 -10.62
N CYS A 172 20.16 15.80 -10.10
CA CYS A 172 19.22 14.72 -10.41
C CYS A 172 18.83 14.69 -11.91
N LEU A 173 18.20 13.60 -12.37
CA LEU A 173 17.62 13.55 -13.71
C LEU A 173 16.47 14.55 -13.78
N ARG A 174 16.46 15.38 -14.82
CA ARG A 174 15.45 16.40 -15.09
C ARG A 174 14.67 16.01 -16.33
N ILE A 175 13.48 15.45 -16.14
CA ILE A 175 12.69 14.91 -17.24
C ILE A 175 12.26 16.08 -18.15
N GLY A 176 12.44 15.94 -19.46
CA GLY A 176 12.27 17.04 -20.43
C GLY A 176 13.49 17.97 -20.58
N ARG A 177 14.56 17.83 -19.78
CA ARG A 177 15.74 18.75 -19.80
C ARG A 177 17.09 18.04 -19.85
N SER A 178 17.29 16.96 -19.10
CA SER A 178 18.54 16.21 -19.07
C SER A 178 18.80 15.46 -20.37
N HIS A 179 20.08 15.29 -20.70
CA HIS A 179 20.53 14.47 -21.82
C HIS A 179 20.79 13.02 -21.39
N VAL A 180 20.59 12.08 -22.31
CA VAL A 180 20.92 10.64 -22.17
C VAL A 180 21.73 10.15 -23.37
N TYR A 181 22.60 9.16 -23.18
CA TYR A 181 23.33 8.51 -24.26
C TYR A 181 22.41 7.73 -25.21
N ARG A 182 22.69 7.77 -26.51
CA ARG A 182 21.97 6.99 -27.50
C ARG A 182 22.45 5.53 -27.53
N ARG A 183 21.51 4.57 -27.46
CA ARG A 183 21.81 3.13 -27.47
C ARG A 183 21.66 2.47 -28.86
N ASP A 184 21.11 3.19 -29.84
CA ASP A 184 20.93 2.74 -31.23
C ASP A 184 22.24 2.69 -32.02
N GLN A 185 23.29 3.38 -31.56
CA GLN A 185 24.59 3.47 -32.22
C GLN A 185 25.68 3.01 -31.26
N GLY A 186 26.15 1.77 -31.45
CA GLY A 186 27.13 1.13 -30.57
C GLY A 186 28.40 1.96 -30.38
N GLN A 187 28.79 2.19 -29.13
CA GLN A 187 29.94 3.01 -28.72
C GLN A 187 29.91 4.49 -29.20
N GLY A 188 28.75 5.01 -29.62
CA GLY A 188 28.58 6.44 -29.89
C GLY A 188 28.49 7.28 -28.61
N THR A 189 29.33 8.30 -28.47
CA THR A 189 29.27 9.28 -27.36
C THR A 189 28.12 10.29 -27.49
N SER A 190 27.33 10.22 -28.57
CA SER A 190 26.25 11.16 -28.84
C SER A 190 25.09 11.01 -27.86
N THR A 191 24.60 12.13 -27.37
CA THR A 191 23.42 12.18 -26.50
C THR A 191 22.14 12.56 -27.26
N VAL A 192 21.02 12.58 -26.53
CA VAL A 192 19.72 13.14 -26.93
C VAL A 192 19.00 13.66 -25.69
N GLN A 193 18.24 14.75 -25.81
CA GLN A 193 17.43 15.30 -24.72
C GLN A 193 16.28 14.35 -24.38
N LEU A 194 16.13 13.99 -23.10
CA LEU A 194 15.10 13.05 -22.63
C LEU A 194 13.73 13.72 -22.61
N THR A 195 12.79 13.29 -23.46
CA THR A 195 11.38 13.72 -23.38
C THR A 195 10.63 12.95 -22.28
N LEU A 196 9.55 13.55 -21.76
CA LEU A 196 8.64 12.88 -20.81
C LEU A 196 8.02 11.62 -21.42
N GLU A 197 7.69 11.64 -22.71
CA GLU A 197 7.17 10.48 -23.44
C GLU A 197 8.20 9.33 -23.49
N ASN A 198 9.45 9.61 -23.86
CA ASN A 198 10.52 8.60 -23.86
C ASN A 198 10.79 8.06 -22.46
N TYR A 199 10.72 8.91 -21.42
CA TYR A 199 10.84 8.49 -20.03
C TYR A 199 9.71 7.53 -19.62
N LEU A 200 8.44 7.89 -19.86
CA LEU A 200 7.28 7.07 -19.50
C LEU A 200 7.22 5.76 -20.29
N ASN A 201 7.59 5.77 -21.57
CA ASN A 201 7.70 4.56 -22.40
C ASN A 201 8.76 3.57 -21.87
N CYS A 202 9.75 4.04 -21.11
CA CYS A 202 10.73 3.19 -20.42
C CYS A 202 10.28 2.73 -19.02
N ARG A 203 9.09 3.13 -18.55
CA ARG A 203 8.56 2.85 -17.19
C ARG A 203 7.17 2.17 -17.22
N PRO A 204 7.00 1.03 -17.91
CA PRO A 204 5.70 0.35 -18.01
C PRO A 204 5.16 -0.15 -16.66
N GLU A 205 6.01 -0.32 -15.65
CA GLU A 205 5.55 -0.70 -14.30
C GLU A 205 4.73 0.40 -13.64
N PHE A 206 4.86 1.66 -14.08
CA PHE A 206 3.99 2.74 -13.62
C PHE A 206 2.52 2.48 -13.94
N GLU A 207 2.17 1.78 -15.03
CA GLU A 207 0.75 1.55 -15.40
C GLU A 207 -0.07 0.96 -14.26
N LYS A 208 0.52 0.01 -13.50
CA LYS A 208 -0.08 -0.57 -12.29
C LYS A 208 -0.53 0.51 -11.28
N ILE A 209 0.21 1.59 -11.18
CA ILE A 209 -0.01 2.73 -10.27
C ILE A 209 -1.06 3.71 -10.85
N TRP A 210 -1.08 3.94 -12.17
CA TRP A 210 -2.11 4.77 -12.82
C TRP A 210 -3.53 4.17 -12.68
N TRP A 211 -3.66 2.85 -12.51
CA TRP A 211 -4.95 2.19 -12.24
C TRP A 211 -5.61 2.57 -10.90
N PHE A 212 -4.93 3.29 -9.99
CA PHE A 212 -5.54 3.77 -8.74
C PHE A 212 -6.55 4.94 -8.91
N GLY A 213 -6.78 5.41 -10.14
CA GLY A 213 -7.89 6.32 -10.47
C GLY A 213 -7.53 7.81 -10.50
N PHE A 214 -6.30 8.17 -10.14
CA PHE A 214 -5.78 9.54 -10.25
C PHE A 214 -5.26 9.83 -11.66
N ALA A 215 -5.40 11.09 -12.12
CA ALA A 215 -4.87 11.55 -13.41
C ALA A 215 -3.36 11.89 -13.41
N LYS A 216 -2.71 11.85 -12.24
CA LYS A 216 -1.27 11.73 -11.98
C LYS A 216 -1.15 11.16 -10.56
N PRO A 217 -0.61 9.95 -10.34
CA PRO A 217 -0.43 9.42 -8.98
C PRO A 217 0.55 10.31 -8.19
N PRO A 218 0.25 10.66 -6.92
CA PRO A 218 1.10 11.58 -6.13
C PRO A 218 2.50 11.02 -5.83
N CYS A 219 2.69 9.70 -5.93
CA CYS A 219 3.96 9.01 -5.79
C CYS A 219 4.84 8.99 -7.07
N ILE A 220 4.41 9.62 -8.17
CA ILE A 220 5.17 9.73 -9.43
C ILE A 220 5.47 11.20 -9.74
N SER A 221 6.74 11.60 -9.76
CA SER A 221 7.18 12.87 -10.34
C SER A 221 7.23 12.75 -11.87
N HIS A 222 6.84 13.81 -12.58
CA HIS A 222 7.00 13.91 -14.04
C HIS A 222 8.21 14.78 -14.42
N ASP A 223 8.88 15.33 -13.43
CA ASP A 223 9.80 16.45 -13.57
C ASP A 223 11.21 16.02 -13.16
N TYR A 224 11.33 15.06 -12.21
CA TYR A 224 12.60 14.59 -11.69
C TYR A 224 12.66 13.05 -11.42
N GLN A 225 13.88 12.52 -11.37
CA GLN A 225 14.23 11.22 -10.79
C GLN A 225 15.61 11.35 -10.12
N TRP A 226 15.83 10.79 -8.94
CA TRP A 226 17.20 10.63 -8.42
C TRP A 226 17.99 9.67 -9.32
N LEU A 227 19.27 9.94 -9.54
CA LEU A 227 20.15 9.09 -10.36
C LEU A 227 20.84 8.04 -9.48
N PRO A 228 20.52 6.74 -9.62
CA PRO A 228 21.35 5.68 -9.07
C PRO A 228 22.65 5.55 -9.86
N THR A 229 23.65 4.96 -9.21
CA THR A 229 24.87 4.47 -9.84
C THR A 229 24.77 2.98 -10.07
N ASP A 230 25.17 2.53 -11.25
CA ASP A 230 25.29 1.11 -11.57
C ASP A 230 26.57 0.55 -10.93
N PHE A 231 26.45 -0.54 -10.17
CA PHE A 231 27.58 -1.25 -9.57
C PHE A 231 27.58 -2.72 -10.02
N GLU A 232 28.63 -3.16 -10.71
CA GLU A 232 28.86 -4.57 -10.99
C GLU A 232 29.25 -5.30 -9.71
N ARG A 233 28.58 -6.43 -9.42
CA ARG A 233 28.94 -7.37 -8.36
C ARG A 233 29.38 -8.69 -8.96
N SER A 234 30.66 -9.00 -8.78
CA SER A 234 31.34 -10.21 -9.24
C SER A 234 30.80 -11.50 -8.62
N GLU A 235 31.25 -12.64 -9.15
CA GLU A 235 30.97 -13.97 -8.58
C GLU A 235 31.75 -14.26 -7.29
N SER A 236 32.91 -13.63 -7.05
CA SER A 236 33.59 -13.68 -5.75
C SER A 236 32.81 -12.92 -4.66
N GLY A 237 32.07 -11.87 -5.06
CA GLY A 237 31.34 -10.99 -4.14
C GLY A 237 32.03 -9.65 -3.91
N ASP A 238 33.12 -9.36 -4.62
CA ASP A 238 33.65 -8.02 -4.82
C ASP A 238 32.68 -7.22 -5.70
N VAL A 239 32.72 -5.90 -5.61
CA VAL A 239 31.79 -5.02 -6.33
C VAL A 239 32.50 -3.72 -6.70
N LYS A 240 32.21 -3.20 -7.88
CA LYS A 240 32.86 -2.04 -8.50
C LYS A 240 31.80 -1.14 -9.14
N PRO A 241 31.88 0.20 -9.04
CA PRO A 241 30.99 1.05 -9.83
C PRO A 241 31.31 0.91 -11.33
N LEU A 242 30.27 0.92 -12.15
CA LEU A 242 30.38 1.00 -13.62
C LEU A 242 30.28 2.44 -14.13
N ALA A 243 29.80 3.36 -13.29
CA ALA A 243 29.61 4.77 -13.61
C ALA A 243 29.82 5.65 -12.36
N TYR A 244 29.75 6.97 -12.53
CA TYR A 244 29.99 7.91 -11.43
C TYR A 244 28.91 7.88 -10.35
N ILE A 245 29.26 8.32 -9.13
CA ILE A 245 28.28 8.53 -8.07
C ILE A 245 27.68 9.93 -8.25
N ASN A 246 26.35 10.04 -8.27
CA ASN A 246 25.76 11.36 -8.47
C ASN A 246 26.15 12.29 -7.31
N ASN A 247 26.70 13.46 -7.64
CA ASN A 247 27.29 14.42 -6.70
C ASN A 247 28.51 13.89 -5.90
N LEU A 248 29.22 12.86 -6.37
CA LEU A 248 30.49 12.38 -5.78
C LEU A 248 31.44 11.87 -6.88
N HIS A 249 32.71 12.31 -6.84
CA HIS A 249 33.70 11.91 -7.83
C HIS A 249 33.97 10.38 -7.76
N PRO A 250 34.16 9.65 -8.87
CA PRO A 250 33.98 8.18 -8.95
C PRO A 250 35.01 7.27 -8.24
N ILE A 251 35.29 7.43 -6.93
CA ILE A 251 36.44 6.77 -6.26
C ILE A 251 36.14 5.90 -4.98
N ASP A 252 34.95 5.93 -4.30
CA ASP A 252 34.78 5.36 -2.91
C ASP A 252 33.47 4.49 -2.46
N HIS A 253 33.60 3.22 -1.91
CA HIS A 253 32.84 2.20 -0.98
C HIS A 253 31.35 1.47 -1.10
N ARG A 254 30.89 0.39 -0.26
CA ARG A 254 29.53 -0.48 -0.08
C ARG A 254 29.44 -1.90 0.78
N ALA A 255 28.69 -3.12 0.63
CA ALA A 255 28.75 -4.60 1.29
C ALA A 255 27.94 -5.57 2.47
N ILE A 256 26.63 -5.69 3.00
CA ILE A 256 25.97 -6.30 4.36
C ILE A 256 25.92 -7.86 4.86
N PRO A 257 24.91 -8.79 5.33
CA PRO A 257 23.41 -9.03 5.78
C PRO A 257 23.03 -9.80 7.18
N TRP A 258 21.88 -10.37 7.75
CA TRP A 258 20.33 -10.58 7.78
C TRP A 258 19.82 -11.21 9.19
N PRO A 259 18.66 -11.94 9.60
CA PRO A 259 17.30 -12.41 9.06
C PRO A 259 15.80 -12.18 9.70
N PRO A 260 15.07 -12.91 10.65
CA PRO A 260 13.58 -13.30 10.57
C PRO A 260 12.43 -12.82 11.61
N LEU A 261 11.29 -13.57 11.88
CA LEU A 261 10.08 -13.21 12.75
C LEU A 261 8.97 -14.28 13.17
N ALA A 262 7.86 -13.89 13.88
CA ALA A 262 6.96 -14.75 14.73
C ALA A 262 5.36 -14.74 14.66
N VAL A 263 4.61 -14.08 15.58
CA VAL A 263 3.37 -14.56 16.34
C VAL A 263 1.94 -14.26 15.76
N ARG A 264 0.82 -14.89 16.25
CA ARG A 264 -0.58 -14.87 15.67
C ARG A 264 -1.80 -15.12 16.63
N PRO A 265 -2.83 -14.23 16.72
CA PRO A 265 -4.14 -14.45 17.40
C PRO A 265 -5.34 -14.67 16.44
N SER A 266 -6.58 -14.79 16.96
CA SER A 266 -7.83 -14.94 16.16
C SER A 266 -9.02 -14.10 16.67
N PRO A 267 -9.42 -13.00 15.99
CA PRO A 267 -10.48 -12.09 16.46
C PRO A 267 -11.86 -12.73 16.64
N TYR A 268 -12.36 -13.50 15.67
CA TYR A 268 -13.70 -14.11 15.72
C TYR A 268 -13.91 -15.21 16.77
N ARG A 269 -12.96 -15.43 17.68
CA ARG A 269 -13.03 -16.51 18.69
C ARG A 269 -12.52 -16.11 20.08
N TRP A 270 -11.93 -14.92 20.26
CA TRP A 270 -11.27 -14.57 21.51
C TRP A 270 -12.21 -14.44 22.72
N TYR A 271 -13.52 -14.28 22.51
CA TYR A 271 -14.54 -14.24 23.57
C TYR A 271 -15.19 -15.59 23.92
N HIS A 272 -14.85 -16.68 23.22
CA HIS A 272 -15.50 -18.00 23.45
C HIS A 272 -15.27 -18.60 24.86
N HIS A 273 -14.43 -17.96 25.68
CA HIS A 273 -14.15 -18.35 27.07
C HIS A 273 -14.99 -17.58 28.11
N VAL A 274 -15.75 -16.56 27.70
CA VAL A 274 -16.55 -15.71 28.61
C VAL A 274 -17.78 -16.49 29.07
N ALA A 275 -17.71 -17.07 30.27
CA ALA A 275 -18.75 -17.93 30.83
C ALA A 275 -19.89 -17.18 31.54
N VAL A 276 -19.72 -15.88 31.83
CA VAL A 276 -20.75 -15.04 32.45
C VAL A 276 -21.69 -14.51 31.35
N PRO A 277 -23.00 -14.83 31.35
CA PRO A 277 -23.91 -14.35 30.32
C PRO A 277 -24.07 -12.83 30.39
N ALA A 278 -24.26 -12.19 29.24
CA ALA A 278 -24.60 -10.77 29.17
C ALA A 278 -26.00 -10.51 29.74
N PRO A 279 -26.25 -9.35 30.38
CA PRO A 279 -27.59 -8.96 30.82
C PRO A 279 -28.58 -8.94 29.65
N SER A 280 -29.79 -9.47 29.84
CA SER A 280 -30.84 -9.40 28.83
C SER A 280 -31.60 -8.08 28.97
N TYR A 281 -31.97 -7.46 27.86
CA TYR A 281 -32.89 -6.31 27.88
C TYR A 281 -34.24 -6.64 28.55
N LEU A 282 -34.64 -7.92 28.50
CA LEU A 282 -35.86 -8.42 29.14
C LEU A 282 -35.78 -8.45 30.68
N ASP A 283 -34.57 -8.41 31.26
CA ASP A 283 -34.36 -8.41 32.71
C ASP A 283 -34.67 -7.02 33.35
N PHE A 284 -34.94 -6.01 32.51
CA PHE A 284 -35.16 -4.60 32.89
C PHE A 284 -36.45 -4.00 32.31
N ASP A 285 -37.38 -4.82 31.79
CA ASP A 285 -38.62 -4.36 31.12
C ASP A 285 -39.79 -4.04 32.08
N ASP A 286 -39.49 -3.83 33.37
CA ASP A 286 -40.46 -3.34 34.37
C ASP A 286 -40.85 -1.88 34.08
N TYR A 287 -42.16 -1.58 34.03
CA TYR A 287 -42.63 -0.25 33.64
C TYR A 287 -42.63 0.75 34.82
N PRO A 288 -42.04 1.95 34.69
CA PRO A 288 -41.44 2.53 33.47
C PRO A 288 -40.02 2.02 33.19
N VAL A 289 -39.84 1.42 32.00
CA VAL A 289 -38.62 0.70 31.58
C VAL A 289 -37.34 1.48 31.88
N ASP A 290 -36.55 0.99 32.85
CA ASP A 290 -35.27 1.60 33.19
C ASP A 290 -34.19 1.18 32.19
N LYS A 291 -34.25 1.82 31.03
CA LYS A 291 -33.23 1.73 29.99
C LYS A 291 -31.86 2.21 30.47
N ARG A 292 -31.75 2.91 31.60
CA ARG A 292 -30.45 3.33 32.13
C ARG A 292 -29.81 2.17 32.88
N ALA A 293 -30.56 1.55 33.81
CA ALA A 293 -30.12 0.36 34.54
C ALA A 293 -29.67 -0.78 33.60
N TYR A 294 -30.36 -1.01 32.47
CA TYR A 294 -29.90 -1.97 31.46
C TYR A 294 -28.52 -1.62 30.87
N HIS A 295 -28.30 -0.37 30.43
CA HIS A 295 -27.01 0.02 29.86
C HIS A 295 -25.92 0.06 30.93
N ASP A 296 -26.20 0.61 32.12
CA ASP A 296 -25.25 0.66 33.23
C ASP A 296 -24.79 -0.77 33.63
N ALA A 297 -25.71 -1.76 33.64
CA ALA A 297 -25.40 -3.17 33.90
C ALA A 297 -24.68 -3.87 32.73
N TYR A 298 -25.01 -3.52 31.48
CA TYR A 298 -24.34 -4.06 30.29
C TYR A 298 -22.91 -3.54 30.18
N ASP A 299 -22.70 -2.24 30.41
CA ASP A 299 -21.40 -1.58 30.45
C ASP A 299 -20.54 -2.13 31.59
N GLU A 300 -21.14 -2.38 32.78
CA GLU A 300 -20.46 -3.08 33.88
C GLU A 300 -20.04 -4.51 33.47
N TRP A 301 -20.92 -5.27 32.82
CA TRP A 301 -20.62 -6.62 32.38
C TRP A 301 -19.53 -6.66 31.29
N GLU A 302 -19.58 -5.78 30.29
CA GLU A 302 -18.56 -5.69 29.25
C GLU A 302 -17.21 -5.27 29.85
N SER A 303 -17.20 -4.25 30.72
CA SER A 303 -15.98 -3.76 31.38
C SER A 303 -15.34 -4.79 32.30
N LYS A 304 -16.11 -5.70 32.92
CA LYS A 304 -15.59 -6.71 33.86
C LYS A 304 -15.27 -8.05 33.21
N TYR A 305 -16.12 -8.56 32.32
CA TYR A 305 -16.08 -9.96 31.88
C TYR A 305 -15.74 -10.14 30.40
N ARG A 306 -16.06 -9.19 29.51
CA ARG A 306 -15.89 -9.35 28.04
C ARG A 306 -14.51 -8.90 27.55
N TRP A 307 -13.43 -9.47 28.09
CA TRP A 307 -12.06 -9.23 27.63
C TRP A 307 -11.59 -10.31 26.65
N PRO A 308 -10.74 -10.02 25.65
CA PRO A 308 -10.31 -11.01 24.67
C PRO A 308 -9.25 -11.94 25.26
N LEU A 309 -9.39 -13.26 25.04
CA LEU A 309 -8.27 -14.18 25.30
C LEU A 309 -7.23 -14.03 24.19
N ILE A 310 -6.12 -13.37 24.51
CA ILE A 310 -4.94 -13.36 23.65
C ILE A 310 -4.13 -14.63 23.97
N PRO A 311 -3.92 -15.55 23.00
CA PRO A 311 -3.20 -16.78 23.27
C PRO A 311 -1.73 -16.50 23.59
N GLU A 312 -1.16 -17.36 24.43
CA GLU A 312 0.29 -17.45 24.61
C GLU A 312 0.97 -17.79 23.27
N PRO A 313 2.23 -17.38 23.07
CA PRO A 313 2.99 -17.87 21.93
C PRO A 313 3.22 -19.38 22.05
N GLU A 314 2.99 -20.12 20.97
CA GLU A 314 3.53 -21.47 20.80
C GLU A 314 5.03 -21.46 21.11
N PRO A 315 5.60 -22.49 21.77
CA PRO A 315 7.02 -22.53 22.11
C PRO A 315 7.93 -22.20 20.93
N PHE A 316 9.00 -21.43 21.16
CA PHE A 316 9.86 -20.97 20.07
C PHE A 316 10.43 -22.17 19.30
N ALA A 317 10.07 -22.24 18.02
CA ALA A 317 10.66 -23.15 17.06
C ALA A 317 11.46 -22.33 16.04
N PRO A 318 12.74 -22.65 15.79
CA PRO A 318 13.49 -22.01 14.73
C PRO A 318 12.84 -22.27 13.37
N PRO A 319 13.03 -21.39 12.36
CA PRO A 319 12.56 -21.63 11.00
C PRO A 319 12.96 -23.02 10.53
N ASN A 320 11.96 -23.86 10.24
CA ASN A 320 12.19 -25.24 9.83
C ASN A 320 12.86 -25.28 8.44
N ALA A 321 13.39 -26.44 8.06
CA ALA A 321 14.10 -26.59 6.79
C ALA A 321 13.28 -26.14 5.57
N VAL A 322 11.95 -26.37 5.58
CA VAL A 322 11.03 -25.97 4.51
C VAL A 322 10.86 -24.44 4.46
N ASP A 323 10.87 -23.75 5.61
CA ASP A 323 10.86 -22.28 5.65
C ASP A 323 12.20 -21.65 5.24
N GLU A 324 13.34 -22.29 5.51
CA GLU A 324 14.65 -21.89 4.97
C GLU A 324 14.82 -22.16 3.46
N GLU A 325 14.13 -23.18 2.95
CA GLU A 325 14.07 -23.53 1.52
C GLU A 325 13.08 -22.62 0.75
N ASN A 326 11.97 -22.21 1.38
CA ASN A 326 11.02 -21.24 0.83
C ASN A 326 11.55 -19.79 0.80
N LYS A 327 12.64 -19.47 1.52
CA LYS A 327 13.29 -18.15 1.44
C LYS A 327 13.95 -17.95 0.08
N ILE A 328 13.42 -17.04 -0.74
CA ILE A 328 14.06 -16.68 -2.00
C ILE A 328 15.30 -15.84 -1.71
N LYS A 329 16.44 -16.55 -1.65
CA LYS A 329 17.80 -16.04 -1.55
C LYS A 329 18.21 -15.46 -2.91
N ILE A 330 17.98 -14.16 -3.10
CA ILE A 330 18.48 -13.46 -4.29
C ILE A 330 20.00 -13.34 -4.16
N SER A 331 20.71 -14.12 -4.95
CA SER A 331 22.12 -13.83 -5.22
C SER A 331 22.22 -12.53 -6.02
N LEU A 332 22.92 -11.56 -5.43
CA LEU A 332 23.35 -10.35 -6.12
C LEU A 332 24.70 -10.55 -6.83
N ARG A 333 25.33 -11.72 -6.72
CA ARG A 333 26.53 -12.10 -7.51
C ARG A 333 26.16 -12.25 -8.99
N GLY A 334 27.07 -11.86 -9.87
CA GLY A 334 26.85 -11.85 -11.32
C GLY A 334 25.80 -10.82 -11.78
N ARG A 335 25.63 -9.71 -11.05
CA ARG A 335 24.60 -8.68 -11.36
C ARG A 335 25.13 -7.25 -11.26
N THR A 336 24.58 -6.40 -12.12
CA THR A 336 24.61 -4.94 -11.93
C THR A 336 23.52 -4.53 -10.95
N LEU A 337 23.89 -3.72 -9.95
CA LEU A 337 23.01 -3.19 -8.91
C LEU A 337 22.92 -1.68 -9.04
N GLN A 338 21.72 -1.13 -9.20
CA GLN A 338 21.54 0.33 -9.22
C GLN A 338 21.33 0.82 -7.77
N VAL A 339 22.18 1.74 -7.30
CA VAL A 339 22.13 2.24 -5.91
C VAL A 339 22.36 3.75 -5.87
N ILE A 340 21.48 4.46 -5.17
CA ILE A 340 21.60 5.89 -4.90
C ILE A 340 22.39 6.06 -3.59
N VAL A 341 23.35 6.97 -3.57
CA VAL A 341 24.19 7.27 -2.40
C VAL A 341 23.76 8.61 -1.80
N LYS A 342 23.76 8.72 -0.46
CA LYS A 342 23.63 10.00 0.26
C LYS A 342 24.65 10.06 1.39
N LEU A 343 25.31 11.20 1.57
CA LEU A 343 26.08 11.53 2.77
C LEU A 343 25.50 12.82 3.37
N ALA A 344 25.24 12.82 4.66
CA ALA A 344 24.75 13.98 5.38
C ALA A 344 25.22 13.96 6.84
N ASN A 345 25.43 15.15 7.39
CA ASN A 345 25.78 15.35 8.79
C ASN A 345 24.67 16.15 9.49
N ILE A 346 24.28 15.74 10.69
CA ILE A 346 23.60 16.64 11.62
C ILE A 346 24.67 17.27 12.52
N VAL A 347 24.67 18.59 12.63
CA VAL A 347 25.62 19.38 13.43
C VAL A 347 24.84 20.26 14.40
N LEU A 348 25.27 20.30 15.64
CA LEU A 348 24.71 21.10 16.72
C LEU A 348 25.80 21.98 17.33
N THR A 349 25.43 23.21 17.68
CA THR A 349 26.33 24.20 18.31
C THR A 349 25.68 24.76 19.58
N PRO A 350 26.42 25.38 20.51
CA PRO A 350 25.85 25.99 21.71
C PRO A 350 24.71 26.99 21.43
N GLU A 351 24.75 27.66 20.27
CA GLU A 351 23.76 28.63 19.80
C GLU A 351 22.51 27.97 19.19
N ASN A 352 22.64 26.76 18.64
CA ASN A 352 21.53 25.97 18.11
C ASN A 352 21.60 24.49 18.59
N PRO A 353 21.39 24.24 19.91
CA PRO A 353 21.84 23.03 20.58
C PRO A 353 20.89 21.83 20.50
N LYS A 354 19.74 21.96 19.81
CA LYS A 354 18.69 20.93 19.73
C LYS A 354 18.26 20.65 18.29
N TYR A 355 18.30 19.39 17.87
CA TYR A 355 17.69 18.90 16.63
C TYR A 355 16.24 18.49 16.91
N ALA A 356 15.29 19.01 16.12
CA ALA A 356 13.85 18.82 16.35
C ALA A 356 13.29 17.46 15.89
N GLY A 357 14.13 16.60 15.29
CA GLY A 357 13.70 15.36 14.64
C GLY A 357 13.41 15.54 13.14
N GLY A 358 13.23 14.42 12.44
CA GLY A 358 12.82 14.35 11.05
C GLY A 358 11.33 14.03 10.88
N SER A 359 10.80 14.18 9.67
CA SER A 359 9.44 13.74 9.33
C SER A 359 9.37 12.21 9.12
N TRP A 360 8.19 11.62 9.34
CA TRP A 360 7.91 10.23 9.00
C TRP A 360 7.85 10.03 7.48
N HIS A 361 8.82 9.30 6.90
CA HIS A 361 8.94 9.10 5.45
C HIS A 361 9.42 7.68 5.09
N VAL A 362 9.35 7.38 3.79
CA VAL A 362 10.06 6.28 3.11
C VAL A 362 11.04 6.90 2.12
N GLU A 363 12.06 6.15 1.71
CA GLU A 363 13.08 6.69 0.80
C GLU A 363 12.60 6.70 -0.65
N GLY A 364 12.70 7.86 -1.29
CA GLY A 364 12.33 8.05 -2.68
C GLY A 364 10.84 8.16 -2.99
N MET A 365 10.57 8.19 -4.30
CA MET A 365 9.24 8.09 -4.92
C MET A 365 9.23 6.86 -5.85
N ALA A 366 8.10 6.55 -6.51
CA ALA A 366 8.03 5.40 -7.44
C ALA A 366 9.03 5.54 -8.60
N ASN A 367 9.42 6.77 -8.94
CA ASN A 367 10.53 7.12 -9.81
C ASN A 367 11.83 6.36 -9.49
N GLU A 368 12.19 6.18 -8.21
CA GLU A 368 13.44 5.54 -7.82
C GLU A 368 13.35 4.02 -7.57
N ASN A 369 12.15 3.46 -7.40
CA ASN A 369 11.94 2.01 -7.22
C ASN A 369 12.85 1.38 -6.13
N ILE A 370 13.06 2.09 -5.01
CA ILE A 370 13.94 1.69 -3.90
C ILE A 370 13.28 0.59 -3.07
N VAL A 371 13.98 -0.54 -2.90
CA VAL A 371 13.52 -1.72 -2.15
C VAL A 371 14.15 -1.86 -0.76
N ALA A 372 15.34 -1.29 -0.54
CA ALA A 372 16.04 -1.35 0.74
C ALA A 372 16.96 -0.15 0.97
N THR A 373 17.22 0.14 2.25
CA THR A 373 18.11 1.20 2.72
C THR A 373 19.19 0.58 3.62
N GLY A 374 20.44 0.92 3.36
CA GLY A 374 21.58 0.68 4.26
C GLY A 374 22.11 2.01 4.79
N LEU A 375 22.46 2.06 6.08
CA LEU A 375 22.99 3.22 6.78
C LEU A 375 24.31 2.85 7.49
N TYR A 376 25.22 3.81 7.60
CA TYR A 376 26.40 3.75 8.47
C TYR A 376 26.56 5.06 9.25
N TYR A 377 26.55 4.96 10.58
CA TYR A 377 26.78 6.05 11.52
C TYR A 377 28.29 6.13 11.83
N TYR A 378 29.04 6.81 10.95
CA TYR A 378 30.51 6.72 10.95
C TYR A 378 31.21 7.65 11.95
N ALA A 379 30.52 8.67 12.48
CA ALA A 379 31.02 9.49 13.58
C ALA A 379 29.86 10.13 14.38
N CYS A 380 29.86 10.03 15.71
CA CYS A 380 28.85 10.62 16.61
C CYS A 380 29.50 11.17 17.90
N GLU A 381 29.54 12.50 18.05
CA GLU A 381 30.19 13.16 19.20
C GLU A 381 29.27 14.16 19.91
N ASN A 382 29.34 14.19 21.24
CA ASN A 382 28.71 15.19 22.12
C ASN A 382 27.19 15.40 21.93
N ILE A 383 26.46 14.32 21.62
CA ILE A 383 24.99 14.33 21.50
C ILE A 383 24.33 13.39 22.52
N THR A 384 23.08 13.68 22.88
CA THR A 384 22.19 12.74 23.57
C THR A 384 21.82 11.56 22.65
N GLU A 385 21.16 10.53 23.20
CA GLU A 385 20.70 9.35 22.46
C GLU A 385 19.89 9.75 21.20
N SER A 386 20.46 9.56 20.00
CA SER A 386 19.79 9.75 18.73
C SER A 386 19.17 8.43 18.29
N ARG A 387 17.92 8.43 17.82
CA ARG A 387 17.23 7.21 17.38
C ARG A 387 16.75 7.29 15.95
N LEU A 388 16.63 6.10 15.35
CA LEU A 388 15.95 5.84 14.10
C LEU A 388 14.74 4.96 14.41
N ASP A 389 13.56 5.54 14.27
CA ASP A 389 12.28 4.99 14.73
C ASP A 389 11.46 4.49 13.55
N PHE A 390 10.82 3.33 13.72
CA PHE A 390 10.15 2.61 12.63
C PHE A 390 8.66 2.38 12.91
N ARG A 391 7.81 2.58 11.90
CA ARG A 391 6.39 2.20 11.92
C ARG A 391 5.94 1.59 10.60
N THR A 392 4.76 0.98 10.58
CA THR A 392 4.20 0.39 9.36
C THR A 392 2.68 0.44 9.33
N ALA A 393 2.13 0.66 8.13
CA ALA A 393 0.71 0.52 7.88
C ALA A 393 0.25 -0.93 8.11
N ILE A 394 -0.99 -1.09 8.55
CA ILE A 394 -1.64 -2.36 8.85
C ILE A 394 -3.03 -2.42 8.22
N GLY A 395 -3.44 -3.62 7.82
CA GLY A 395 -4.72 -3.83 7.15
C GLY A 395 -4.82 -5.25 6.59
N ALA A 396 -6.01 -5.83 6.69
CA ALA A 396 -6.29 -7.20 6.28
C ALA A 396 -7.24 -7.27 5.07
N GLU A 397 -8.18 -6.33 4.95
CA GLU A 397 -9.22 -6.31 3.91
C GLU A 397 -9.28 -4.97 3.14
N GLY A 398 -10.09 -4.91 2.09
CA GLY A 398 -10.38 -3.67 1.35
C GLY A 398 -9.19 -3.07 0.60
N ARG A 399 -8.21 -3.89 0.21
CA ARG A 399 -6.82 -3.49 -0.14
C ARG A 399 -6.13 -2.79 1.04
N GLY A 400 -5.97 -3.50 2.16
CA GLY A 400 -5.21 -3.00 3.33
C GLY A 400 -5.83 -1.79 4.05
N ARG A 401 -7.12 -1.50 3.86
CA ARG A 401 -7.82 -0.34 4.44
C ARG A 401 -8.89 -0.71 5.50
N SER A 402 -9.00 -2.00 5.83
CA SER A 402 -9.89 -2.50 6.89
C SER A 402 -9.24 -3.65 7.66
N LEU A 403 -9.69 -3.89 8.90
CA LEU A 403 -9.28 -4.99 9.76
C LEU A 403 -10.42 -6.02 9.88
N VAL A 404 -10.07 -7.30 10.03
CA VAL A 404 -11.01 -8.44 10.10
C VAL A 404 -11.57 -8.56 11.52
N HIS A 405 -12.56 -7.74 11.85
CA HIS A 405 -13.12 -7.59 13.20
C HIS A 405 -14.58 -8.06 13.30
N GLU A 406 -15.04 -8.34 14.52
CA GLU A 406 -16.47 -8.41 14.87
C GLU A 406 -17.03 -6.97 14.95
N GLN A 407 -18.29 -6.77 14.57
CA GLN A 407 -18.86 -5.42 14.55
C GLN A 407 -18.86 -4.79 15.95
N ASP A 408 -18.38 -3.55 16.02
CA ASP A 408 -18.27 -2.73 17.24
C ASP A 408 -17.39 -3.34 18.36
N ASP A 409 -16.62 -4.41 18.08
CA ASP A 409 -15.61 -4.99 18.98
C ASP A 409 -14.33 -4.14 19.07
N VAL A 410 -14.44 -2.96 19.71
CA VAL A 410 -13.29 -2.08 19.93
C VAL A 410 -12.49 -2.47 21.19
N GLN A 411 -13.10 -3.21 22.13
CA GLN A 411 -12.41 -3.70 23.33
C GLN A 411 -11.38 -4.78 22.99
N GLY A 412 -11.77 -5.72 22.13
CA GLY A 412 -10.89 -6.78 21.63
C GLY A 412 -9.67 -6.20 20.94
N TYR A 413 -9.89 -5.26 20.02
CA TYR A 413 -8.82 -4.61 19.25
C TYR A 413 -7.89 -3.73 20.09
N THR A 414 -8.41 -3.06 21.13
CA THR A 414 -7.59 -2.27 22.03
C THR A 414 -6.65 -3.17 22.82
N ALA A 415 -7.17 -4.19 23.51
CA ALA A 415 -6.38 -5.07 24.36
C ALA A 415 -5.44 -6.00 23.59
N ALA A 416 -5.82 -6.43 22.37
CA ALA A 416 -5.00 -7.30 21.55
C ALA A 416 -3.84 -6.59 20.84
N PHE A 417 -4.10 -5.40 20.27
CA PHE A 417 -3.23 -4.78 19.27
C PHE A 417 -2.87 -3.31 19.54
N GLY A 418 -3.49 -2.67 20.55
CA GLY A 418 -3.35 -1.23 20.81
C GLY A 418 -4.13 -0.36 19.82
N LEU A 419 -5.11 -0.93 19.09
CA LEU A 419 -5.79 -0.31 17.95
C LEU A 419 -7.23 0.06 18.28
N GLN A 420 -7.69 1.18 17.71
CA GLN A 420 -9.05 1.68 17.91
C GLN A 420 -9.69 2.27 16.64
N ARG A 421 -11.01 2.40 16.67
CA ARG A 421 -11.82 3.15 15.69
C ARG A 421 -11.35 4.61 15.62
N ASP A 422 -11.52 5.25 14.46
CA ASP A 422 -11.13 6.65 14.20
C ASP A 422 -9.62 6.98 14.33
N ARG A 423 -8.76 6.01 14.70
CA ARG A 423 -7.30 6.17 14.79
C ARG A 423 -6.57 5.70 13.53
N PRO A 424 -5.34 6.19 13.26
CA PRO A 424 -4.44 5.68 12.23
C PRO A 424 -4.27 4.17 12.19
N LEU A 425 -4.40 3.56 11.01
CA LEU A 425 -4.08 2.15 10.76
C LEU A 425 -2.57 1.93 10.54
N ASN A 426 -1.76 2.30 11.54
CA ASN A 426 -0.35 1.91 11.60
C ASN A 426 0.01 1.36 12.99
N GLN A 427 1.13 0.63 13.06
CA GLN A 427 1.78 0.24 14.31
C GLN A 427 3.24 0.68 14.32
N TYR A 428 3.63 1.24 15.46
CA TYR A 428 5.03 1.46 15.83
C TYR A 428 5.74 0.12 16.06
N LEU A 429 6.97 -0.02 15.58
CA LEU A 429 7.74 -1.27 15.59
C LEU A 429 8.95 -1.25 16.52
N GLY A 430 9.29 -0.07 17.08
CA GLY A 430 10.50 0.16 17.87
C GLY A 430 11.49 1.08 17.16
N TYR A 431 12.67 1.22 17.78
CA TYR A 431 13.77 2.05 17.30
C TYR A 431 15.11 1.33 17.32
N ILE A 432 16.05 1.85 16.53
CA ILE A 432 17.49 1.55 16.62
C ILE A 432 18.21 2.82 17.08
N VAL A 433 19.08 2.71 18.08
CA VAL A 433 19.93 3.85 18.50
C VAL A 433 21.03 4.06 17.45
N ALA A 434 21.15 5.31 17.00
CA ALA A 434 22.16 5.79 16.06
C ALA A 434 23.48 6.07 16.79
N GLU A 435 24.19 4.99 17.14
CA GLU A 435 25.51 5.02 17.77
C GLU A 435 26.63 5.00 16.73
N GLU A 436 27.80 5.53 17.07
CA GLU A 436 29.00 5.41 16.22
C GLU A 436 29.37 3.94 15.93
N ASP A 437 29.95 3.74 14.76
CA ASP A 437 30.30 2.45 14.14
C ASP A 437 29.14 1.51 13.85
N LYS A 438 27.90 1.92 14.11
CA LYS A 438 26.74 1.12 13.76
C LYS A 438 26.41 1.22 12.28
N CYS A 439 26.37 0.07 11.63
CA CYS A 439 25.72 -0.15 10.35
C CYS A 439 24.29 -0.65 10.59
N VAL A 440 23.30 -0.14 9.86
CA VAL A 440 21.88 -0.56 9.94
C VAL A 440 21.33 -0.83 8.55
N ALA A 441 20.51 -1.86 8.37
CA ALA A 441 19.93 -2.20 7.07
C ALA A 441 18.47 -2.65 7.17
N PHE A 442 17.59 -2.08 6.35
CA PHE A 442 16.14 -2.34 6.39
C PHE A 442 15.48 -2.24 5.00
N PRO A 443 14.35 -2.93 4.75
CA PRO A 443 13.59 -2.77 3.52
C PRO A 443 12.79 -1.45 3.55
N ASN A 444 12.61 -0.83 2.38
CA ASN A 444 11.96 0.48 2.24
C ASN A 444 10.42 0.48 2.48
N ILE A 445 9.88 -0.63 3.00
CA ILE A 445 8.45 -0.79 3.36
C ILE A 445 8.12 -0.35 4.80
N TYR A 446 9.10 0.22 5.49
CA TYR A 446 8.93 0.79 6.82
C TYR A 446 9.08 2.30 6.73
N GLN A 447 8.01 3.01 7.10
CA GLN A 447 8.10 4.44 7.32
C GLN A 447 8.93 4.66 8.57
N HIS A 448 9.87 5.60 8.49
CA HIS A 448 10.82 5.87 9.56
C HIS A 448 11.03 7.37 9.75
N HIS A 449 11.53 7.75 10.92
CA HIS A 449 12.05 9.09 11.17
C HIS A 449 13.21 9.07 12.17
N VAL A 450 13.94 10.18 12.24
CA VAL A 450 14.96 10.42 13.25
C VAL A 450 14.33 11.18 14.41
N ASP A 451 14.46 10.68 15.64
CA ASP A 451 13.96 11.36 16.85
C ASP A 451 14.68 12.70 17.10
N ALA A 452 14.09 13.55 17.94
CA ALA A 452 14.74 14.75 18.46
C ALA A 452 15.90 14.39 19.40
N PHE A 453 17.00 15.16 19.34
CA PHE A 453 18.17 15.00 20.21
C PHE A 453 18.91 16.33 20.39
N GLU A 454 19.77 16.44 21.40
CA GLU A 454 20.48 17.68 21.74
C GLU A 454 21.94 17.44 22.13
N LEU A 455 22.68 18.51 22.40
CA LEU A 455 24.06 18.43 22.89
C LEU A 455 24.12 17.80 24.30
N ALA A 456 25.09 16.91 24.52
CA ALA A 456 25.33 16.30 25.82
C ALA A 456 26.05 17.28 26.79
N ASP A 457 27.08 17.97 26.31
CA ASP A 457 27.65 19.18 26.91
C ASP A 457 27.30 20.38 26.02
N SER A 458 26.32 21.17 26.45
CA SER A 458 25.79 22.33 25.70
C SER A 458 26.79 23.46 25.47
N ARG A 459 27.99 23.40 26.06
CA ARG A 459 29.07 24.38 25.90
C ARG A 459 30.03 24.03 24.74
N LYS A 460 29.84 22.88 24.11
CA LYS A 460 30.69 22.37 23.02
C LYS A 460 29.81 22.04 21.80
N PRO A 461 30.31 22.12 20.56
CA PRO A 461 29.60 21.57 19.41
C PRO A 461 29.47 20.03 19.52
N GLY A 462 28.61 19.45 18.68
CA GLY A 462 28.40 18.00 18.60
C GLY A 462 27.80 17.64 17.24
N TYR A 463 27.89 16.37 16.84
CA TYR A 463 27.47 15.94 15.51
C TYR A 463 27.04 14.47 15.45
N ARG A 464 26.30 14.15 14.38
CA ARG A 464 25.94 12.79 13.95
C ARG A 464 26.10 12.68 12.44
N LYS A 465 27.17 12.00 11.98
CA LYS A 465 27.52 11.87 10.56
C LYS A 465 27.02 10.53 9.99
N ILE A 466 26.37 10.57 8.82
CA ILE A 466 25.74 9.38 8.21
C ILE A 466 26.08 9.21 6.73
N LEU A 467 26.25 7.94 6.35
CA LEU A 467 26.39 7.44 4.98
C LEU A 467 25.23 6.50 4.67
N CYS A 468 24.48 6.77 3.60
CA CYS A 468 23.25 6.06 3.24
C CYS A 468 23.33 5.48 1.82
N PHE A 469 22.74 4.30 1.64
CA PHE A 469 22.64 3.58 0.38
C PHE A 469 21.19 3.15 0.12
N PHE A 470 20.56 3.73 -0.89
CA PHE A 470 19.19 3.40 -1.29
C PHE A 470 19.23 2.47 -2.51
N VAL A 471 18.83 1.23 -2.30
CA VAL A 471 19.00 0.13 -3.25
C VAL A 471 17.76 0.05 -4.13
N VAL A 472 17.93 0.29 -5.42
CA VAL A 472 16.88 0.13 -6.43
C VAL A 472 16.61 -1.37 -6.63
N ASN A 473 15.38 -1.70 -7.00
CA ASN A 473 14.94 -3.05 -7.34
C ASN A 473 15.89 -3.72 -8.37
N PRO A 474 16.62 -4.81 -8.02
CA PRO A 474 17.60 -5.45 -8.91
C PRO A 474 16.98 -6.22 -10.10
N PHE A 475 15.66 -6.15 -10.29
CA PHE A 475 14.95 -6.68 -11.47
C PHE A 475 14.34 -5.58 -12.36
N VAL A 476 14.39 -4.30 -11.96
CA VAL A 476 13.88 -3.16 -12.75
C VAL A 476 15.02 -2.16 -12.97
N ARG A 477 15.42 -1.98 -14.24
CA ARG A 477 16.48 -1.04 -14.59
C ARG A 477 15.91 0.34 -14.93
N ILE A 478 16.11 1.32 -14.06
CA ILE A 478 15.81 2.73 -14.31
C ILE A 478 17.01 3.45 -14.97
N LEU A 479 16.85 4.72 -15.35
CA LEU A 479 17.96 5.52 -15.87
C LEU A 479 18.97 5.82 -14.75
N SER A 480 20.25 5.57 -15.01
CA SER A 480 21.36 5.72 -14.07
C SER A 480 22.43 6.68 -14.58
N THR A 481 23.48 6.90 -13.78
CA THR A 481 24.71 7.59 -14.21
C THR A 481 25.48 6.87 -15.32
N SER A 482 25.06 5.67 -15.73
CA SER A 482 25.54 5.02 -16.96
C SER A 482 24.79 5.47 -18.22
N ASP A 483 23.56 6.00 -18.07
CA ASP A 483 22.74 6.51 -19.18
C ASP A 483 22.85 8.03 -19.32
N VAL A 484 23.08 8.72 -18.22
CA VAL A 484 23.17 10.19 -18.14
C VAL A 484 24.64 10.58 -17.97
N PRO A 485 25.22 11.42 -18.85
CA PRO A 485 26.56 11.96 -18.65
C PRO A 485 26.61 12.86 -17.39
N PRO A 486 27.79 13.08 -16.79
CA PRO A 486 27.95 14.05 -15.71
C PRO A 486 27.35 15.41 -16.07
N GLN A 487 26.38 15.86 -15.27
CA GLN A 487 25.62 17.08 -15.54
C GLN A 487 26.32 18.34 -14.98
N GLN A 488 27.37 18.17 -14.17
CA GLN A 488 28.06 19.22 -13.43
C GLN A 488 28.88 20.11 -14.37
N GLU A 489 28.42 21.35 -14.59
CA GLU A 489 29.14 22.38 -15.38
C GLU A 489 30.59 22.57 -14.91
N LYS A 490 30.83 22.63 -13.59
CA LYS A 490 32.18 22.74 -12.99
C LYS A 490 33.09 21.55 -13.34
N TRP A 491 32.54 20.35 -13.56
CA TRP A 491 33.34 19.19 -13.98
C TRP A 491 33.68 19.28 -15.48
N ALA A 492 32.71 19.64 -16.33
CA ALA A 492 32.96 19.86 -17.75
C ALA A 492 34.01 20.96 -17.99
N PHE A 493 33.91 22.08 -17.27
CA PHE A 493 34.88 23.17 -17.33
C PHE A 493 36.27 22.75 -16.80
N ALA A 494 36.35 21.90 -15.78
CA ALA A 494 37.61 21.38 -15.26
C ALA A 494 38.31 20.43 -16.25
N GLU A 495 37.57 19.63 -17.04
CA GLU A 495 38.15 18.83 -18.12
C GLU A 495 38.54 19.69 -19.33
N LEU A 496 37.71 20.67 -19.73
CA LEU A 496 38.03 21.62 -20.79
C LEU A 496 39.30 22.43 -20.46
N ALA A 497 39.49 22.86 -19.22
CA ALA A 497 40.69 23.58 -18.78
C ALA A 497 42.00 22.77 -18.96
N LYS A 498 41.93 21.43 -19.08
CA LYS A 498 43.10 20.58 -19.37
C LYS A 498 43.48 20.57 -20.86
N ALA A 499 42.61 21.05 -21.76
CA ALA A 499 42.85 21.03 -23.19
C ALA A 499 43.91 22.08 -23.59
N PRO A 500 45.12 21.69 -24.10
CA PRO A 500 46.24 22.62 -24.31
C PRO A 500 46.03 23.71 -25.36
N ILE A 501 44.90 23.70 -26.06
CA ILE A 501 44.49 24.71 -27.03
C ILE A 501 43.63 25.82 -26.39
N LEU A 502 42.86 25.54 -25.34
CA LEU A 502 41.98 26.53 -24.72
C LEU A 502 42.77 27.55 -23.89
N GLY A 503 43.84 27.13 -23.22
CA GLY A 503 44.81 28.02 -22.58
C GLY A 503 45.65 28.90 -23.54
N LYS A 504 45.30 28.96 -24.83
CA LYS A 504 45.90 29.84 -25.85
C LYS A 504 44.89 30.81 -26.48
N LEU A 505 43.62 30.76 -26.07
CA LEU A 505 42.59 31.67 -26.57
C LEU A 505 42.60 33.01 -25.80
N PRO A 506 42.28 34.13 -26.46
CA PRO A 506 41.81 35.34 -25.78
C PRO A 506 40.62 35.04 -24.87
N GLN A 507 40.48 35.78 -23.78
CA GLN A 507 39.45 35.52 -22.76
C GLN A 507 38.03 35.52 -23.35
N GLU A 508 37.74 36.42 -24.28
CA GLU A 508 36.43 36.54 -24.92
C GLU A 508 36.07 35.31 -25.77
N LEU A 509 37.07 34.66 -26.38
CA LEU A 509 36.88 33.42 -27.13
C LEU A 509 36.86 32.20 -26.21
N TYR A 510 37.62 32.20 -25.12
CA TYR A 510 37.54 31.19 -24.07
C TYR A 510 36.14 31.18 -23.43
N ASP A 511 35.63 32.34 -23.03
CA ASP A 511 34.29 32.51 -22.44
C ASP A 511 33.18 32.17 -23.44
N ALA A 512 33.35 32.50 -24.73
CA ALA A 512 32.41 32.09 -25.77
C ALA A 512 32.39 30.57 -25.99
N VAL A 513 33.55 29.91 -25.94
CA VAL A 513 33.66 28.44 -26.02
C VAL A 513 33.08 27.78 -24.77
N LEU A 514 33.35 28.29 -23.56
CA LEU A 514 32.71 27.78 -22.34
C LEU A 514 31.19 27.94 -22.37
N LYS A 515 30.69 29.10 -22.81
CA LYS A 515 29.24 29.37 -22.94
C LYS A 515 28.54 28.50 -24.01
N TYR A 516 29.25 28.10 -25.05
CA TYR A 516 28.75 27.13 -26.02
C TYR A 516 28.80 25.70 -25.46
N ALA A 517 29.90 25.35 -24.78
CA ALA A 517 30.10 24.04 -24.19
C ALA A 517 29.27 23.78 -22.91
N SER A 518 28.73 24.83 -22.26
CA SER A 518 27.82 24.71 -21.12
C SER A 518 26.40 24.30 -21.51
N ASP A 519 26.04 24.32 -22.81
CA ASP A 519 24.71 23.93 -23.24
C ASP A 519 24.43 22.44 -22.92
N GLY A 520 23.28 22.17 -22.30
CA GLY A 520 22.92 20.86 -21.77
C GLY A 520 23.52 20.47 -20.40
N PHE A 521 24.50 21.22 -19.86
CA PHE A 521 25.00 21.05 -18.49
C PHE A 521 24.13 21.80 -17.46
N VAL A 522 24.52 21.72 -16.18
CA VAL A 522 23.80 22.28 -15.04
C VAL A 522 24.78 23.06 -14.17
N SER A 523 24.52 24.35 -14.00
CA SER A 523 25.25 25.20 -13.05
C SER A 523 24.90 24.83 -11.60
N ARG A 524 25.78 25.13 -10.64
CA ARG A 524 25.51 24.86 -9.21
C ARG A 524 24.19 25.51 -8.74
N LYS A 525 23.95 26.76 -9.13
CA LYS A 525 22.70 27.49 -8.81
C LYS A 525 21.47 26.83 -9.41
N GLU A 526 21.53 26.33 -10.65
CA GLU A 526 20.40 25.64 -11.26
C GLU A 526 20.11 24.30 -10.58
N ALA A 527 21.15 23.56 -10.17
CA ALA A 527 21.01 22.34 -9.37
C ALA A 527 20.40 22.62 -7.99
N GLU A 528 20.75 23.74 -7.34
CA GLU A 528 20.16 24.18 -6.07
C GLU A 528 18.68 24.57 -6.25
N GLU A 529 18.33 25.34 -7.29
CA GLU A 529 16.94 25.66 -7.61
C GLU A 529 16.10 24.42 -7.96
N ASP A 530 16.64 23.49 -8.76
CA ASP A 530 15.96 22.23 -9.10
C ASP A 530 15.83 21.31 -7.86
N ARG A 531 16.82 21.30 -6.96
CA ARG A 531 16.71 20.64 -5.65
C ARG A 531 15.58 21.23 -4.82
N GLU A 532 15.45 22.56 -4.72
CA GLU A 532 14.37 23.19 -3.97
C GLU A 532 12.98 22.81 -4.53
N LYS A 533 12.83 22.82 -5.86
CA LYS A 533 11.60 22.38 -6.54
C LYS A 533 11.27 20.92 -6.20
N LEU A 534 12.26 20.02 -6.30
CA LEU A 534 12.13 18.59 -5.98
C LEU A 534 11.87 18.33 -4.48
N MET A 535 12.51 19.07 -3.58
CA MET A 535 12.25 18.99 -2.13
C MET A 535 10.86 19.48 -1.77
N LYS A 536 10.33 20.49 -2.49
CA LYS A 536 8.96 20.98 -2.32
C LYS A 536 7.91 19.99 -2.84
N GLU A 537 8.18 19.32 -3.98
CA GLU A 537 7.37 18.19 -4.45
C GLU A 537 7.37 17.05 -3.43
N ARG A 538 8.57 16.62 -2.98
CA ARG A 538 8.73 15.53 -2.00
C ARG A 538 8.13 15.82 -0.64
N SER A 539 8.26 17.04 -0.12
CA SER A 539 7.62 17.45 1.15
C SER A 539 6.11 17.32 1.09
N ARG A 540 5.50 17.69 -0.05
CA ARG A 540 4.06 17.49 -0.28
C ARG A 540 3.72 16.00 -0.39
N PHE A 541 4.46 15.26 -1.21
CA PHE A 541 4.27 13.81 -1.35
C PHE A 541 4.35 13.08 -0.01
N VAL A 542 5.34 13.39 0.84
CA VAL A 542 5.48 12.79 2.18
C VAL A 542 4.25 13.07 3.04
N VAL A 543 3.73 14.30 3.04
CA VAL A 543 2.51 14.64 3.80
C VAL A 543 1.27 13.92 3.26
N ASP A 544 1.10 13.84 1.94
CA ASP A 544 -0.08 13.24 1.32
C ASP A 544 -0.04 11.70 1.42
N HIS A 545 1.12 11.07 1.16
CA HIS A 545 1.37 9.63 1.35
C HIS A 545 1.24 9.20 2.83
N ASN A 546 1.74 10.00 3.76
CA ASN A 546 1.58 9.75 5.19
C ASN A 546 0.10 9.65 5.58
N LYS A 547 -0.73 10.61 5.13
CA LYS A 547 -2.19 10.61 5.36
C LYS A 547 -2.90 9.44 4.68
N GLU A 548 -2.56 9.14 3.43
CA GLU A 548 -3.29 8.16 2.62
C GLU A 548 -2.93 6.69 2.93
N VAL A 549 -1.74 6.42 3.48
CA VAL A 549 -1.24 5.06 3.71
C VAL A 549 -0.99 4.73 5.18
N PHE A 550 -0.46 5.66 5.99
CA PHE A 550 -0.08 5.39 7.38
C PHE A 550 -1.04 6.00 8.41
N GLU A 551 -1.64 7.15 8.11
CA GLU A 551 -2.60 7.87 8.98
C GLU A 551 -4.05 7.72 8.52
N PHE A 552 -4.32 6.82 7.58
CA PHE A 552 -5.65 6.42 7.16
C PHE A 552 -6.45 5.86 8.35
N THR A 553 -7.68 6.34 8.55
CA THR A 553 -8.57 5.94 9.66
C THR A 553 -9.72 5.08 9.17
N SER A 554 -10.15 4.10 9.97
CA SER A 554 -11.11 3.07 9.56
C SER A 554 -12.56 3.54 9.37
N SER A 555 -12.87 4.83 9.59
CA SER A 555 -14.23 5.35 9.74
C SER A 555 -14.60 6.50 8.78
N GLY A 556 -13.79 6.77 7.75
CA GLY A 556 -14.22 7.57 6.61
C GLY A 556 -14.43 9.07 6.85
N LYS A 557 -14.14 9.59 8.06
CA LYS A 557 -14.16 11.04 8.35
C LYS A 557 -13.06 11.79 7.58
N TYR A 558 -13.34 12.06 6.31
CA TYR A 558 -12.67 13.12 5.55
C TYR A 558 -12.82 14.44 6.33
N ASN A 559 -11.73 14.93 6.91
CA ASN A 559 -11.68 16.27 7.46
C ASN A 559 -12.06 17.26 6.35
N GLN A 560 -13.09 18.09 6.58
CA GLN A 560 -13.66 18.97 5.57
C GLN A 560 -12.74 20.17 5.24
N VAL A 561 -11.69 19.91 4.47
CA VAL A 561 -10.79 20.92 3.89
C VAL A 561 -10.61 20.66 2.39
N GLY A 562 -11.73 20.59 1.68
CA GLY A 562 -11.79 20.41 0.22
C GLY A 562 -11.97 18.96 -0.24
N HIS A 563 -12.72 18.81 -1.35
CA HIS A 563 -13.08 17.55 -2.04
C HIS A 563 -13.98 16.58 -1.27
N GLY A 564 -15.23 16.45 -1.72
CA GLY A 564 -16.18 15.45 -1.23
C GLY A 564 -16.28 14.24 -2.17
N LEU A 565 -16.14 13.03 -1.63
CA LEU A 565 -16.41 11.77 -2.31
C LEU A 565 -17.39 10.93 -1.49
N ASN A 566 -18.35 10.30 -2.18
CA ASN A 566 -19.51 9.66 -1.54
C ASN A 566 -19.25 8.20 -1.14
N GLU A 567 -19.50 7.86 0.13
CA GLU A 567 -19.13 6.56 0.73
C GLU A 567 -19.90 5.35 0.19
N LYS A 568 -21.09 5.56 -0.40
CA LYS A 568 -22.03 4.47 -0.77
C LYS A 568 -21.49 3.43 -1.76
N ALA A 569 -20.47 3.78 -2.56
CA ALA A 569 -19.90 2.88 -3.56
C ALA A 569 -19.22 1.63 -2.97
N LEU A 570 -18.77 1.66 -1.71
CA LEU A 570 -18.01 0.56 -1.10
C LEU A 570 -18.91 -0.56 -0.52
N MET A 571 -20.15 -0.25 -0.12
CA MET A 571 -20.96 -1.18 0.67
C MET A 571 -21.56 -2.35 -0.15
N TYR A 572 -21.64 -2.22 -1.48
CA TYR A 572 -22.27 -3.22 -2.35
C TYR A 572 -21.37 -4.43 -2.70
N VAL A 573 -20.07 -4.35 -2.40
CA VAL A 573 -19.08 -5.38 -2.82
C VAL A 573 -19.05 -6.58 -1.87
N SER A 574 -19.34 -6.38 -0.58
CA SER A 574 -19.17 -7.42 0.47
C SER A 574 -20.11 -8.63 0.34
N ARG A 575 -21.26 -8.50 -0.34
CA ARG A 575 -22.28 -9.57 -0.40
C ARG A 575 -21.98 -10.71 -1.38
N ARG A 576 -21.06 -10.55 -2.35
CA ARG A 576 -20.76 -11.61 -3.35
C ARG A 576 -19.55 -12.50 -2.99
N ALA A 577 -18.79 -12.18 -1.95
CA ALA A 577 -17.53 -12.86 -1.59
C ALA A 577 -17.70 -14.17 -0.77
N ARG A 578 -18.86 -14.84 -0.82
CA ARG A 578 -19.15 -16.04 0.00
C ARG A 578 -19.11 -17.39 -0.73
N GLY A 579 -18.57 -17.44 -1.95
CA GLY A 579 -18.56 -18.65 -2.78
C GLY A 579 -17.43 -18.74 -3.81
N CYS A 580 -16.16 -18.56 -3.40
CA CYS A 580 -14.97 -18.89 -4.22
C CYS A 580 -13.68 -18.98 -3.37
N TYR A 581 -13.65 -19.86 -2.36
CA TYR A 581 -12.44 -20.12 -1.57
C TYR A 581 -11.52 -21.15 -2.25
N GLY A 582 -10.74 -20.70 -3.23
CA GLY A 582 -9.53 -21.42 -3.66
C GLY A 582 -8.44 -21.32 -2.58
N PRO A 583 -7.51 -22.30 -2.49
CA PRO A 583 -6.43 -22.27 -1.50
C PRO A 583 -5.46 -21.10 -1.74
N PRO A 584 -4.89 -20.50 -0.69
CA PRO A 584 -4.04 -19.32 -0.83
C PRO A 584 -2.70 -19.66 -1.50
N SER A 585 -2.55 -19.19 -2.75
CA SER A 585 -1.67 -18.04 -3.01
C SER A 585 -0.38 -17.99 -2.15
N ARG A 586 0.56 -18.93 -2.33
CA ARG A 586 1.84 -18.93 -1.59
C ARG A 586 2.57 -17.59 -1.80
N ARG A 587 2.73 -16.79 -0.73
CA ARG A 587 3.36 -15.47 -0.80
C ARG A 587 4.87 -15.56 -0.57
N THR A 588 5.63 -15.06 -1.53
CA THR A 588 7.10 -15.03 -1.54
C THR A 588 7.66 -13.96 -0.59
N VAL A 589 8.76 -14.25 0.09
CA VAL A 589 9.54 -13.26 0.85
C VAL A 589 11.00 -13.30 0.41
N PHE A 590 11.50 -12.13 0.01
CA PHE A 590 12.88 -11.94 -0.44
C PHE A 590 13.85 -11.92 0.73
N VAL A 591 14.84 -12.80 0.69
CA VAL A 591 16.14 -12.56 1.28
C VAL A 591 17.01 -12.06 0.13
N VAL A 592 17.14 -10.75 -0.02
CA VAL A 592 18.32 -10.25 -0.72
C VAL A 592 19.51 -10.72 0.11
N ASN A 593 20.47 -11.44 -0.47
CA ASN A 593 21.72 -11.68 0.23
C ASN A 593 22.48 -10.36 0.25
N ILE A 594 22.10 -9.48 1.18
CA ILE A 594 22.61 -8.11 1.26
C ILE A 594 24.07 -8.08 1.72
N ASP A 595 24.82 -9.20 1.75
CA ASP A 595 26.31 -9.42 1.84
C ASP A 595 27.10 -8.72 0.73
N ALA A 596 26.61 -7.54 0.38
CA ALA A 596 26.55 -6.87 -0.91
C ALA A 596 26.32 -5.33 -0.79
N LEU A 597 25.90 -4.78 0.38
CA LEU A 597 25.63 -3.32 0.59
C LEU A 597 26.31 -2.44 1.75
N LEU A 598 26.96 -2.95 2.87
CA LEU A 598 27.94 -2.29 3.83
C LEU A 598 29.43 -2.84 4.17
N ARG A 599 29.94 -4.09 3.95
CA ARG A 599 31.39 -4.58 3.79
C ARG A 599 32.33 -4.22 2.55
N LEU A 600 31.91 -3.69 1.38
CA LEU A 600 32.81 -3.15 0.30
C LEU A 600 33.57 -1.85 0.75
N PRO A 601 33.91 -1.65 2.03
CA PRO A 601 35.14 -0.92 2.27
C PRO A 601 36.38 -1.71 1.86
N ARG A 602 36.50 -1.89 0.55
CA ARG A 602 37.53 -2.67 -0.14
C ARG A 602 37.91 -2.13 -1.53
N TRP A 603 37.19 -1.12 -2.05
CA TRP A 603 37.49 -0.55 -3.38
C TRP A 603 38.22 0.81 -3.40
N LEU A 604 38.40 1.48 -2.26
CA LEU A 604 39.44 2.53 -2.09
C LEU A 604 40.85 1.94 -2.07
N SER A 605 40.98 0.69 -1.61
CA SER A 605 42.24 0.09 -1.17
C SER A 605 43.02 -0.66 -2.26
N GLN A 606 42.63 -0.53 -3.55
CA GLN A 606 43.36 -1.14 -4.67
C GLN A 606 43.41 -0.20 -5.89
N PRO A 607 44.61 0.09 -6.44
CA PRO A 607 44.73 0.84 -7.69
C PRO A 607 44.36 -0.03 -8.91
N PRO A 608 43.89 0.57 -10.02
CA PRO A 608 43.61 -0.16 -11.24
C PRO A 608 44.88 -0.43 -12.05
N GLU A 609 45.26 -1.70 -12.20
CA GLU A 609 46.18 -2.12 -13.26
C GLU A 609 45.45 -2.18 -14.60
N LEU A 610 46.09 -1.69 -15.66
CA LEU A 610 45.63 -1.76 -17.04
C LEU A 610 46.47 -2.78 -17.79
N GLU A 611 45.89 -3.96 -18.08
CA GLU A 611 46.47 -4.92 -19.02
C GLU A 611 45.55 -5.21 -20.21
N ASP A 612 46.17 -5.68 -21.29
CA ASP A 612 45.70 -5.55 -22.67
C ASP A 612 44.85 -6.75 -23.17
N GLN A 613 43.96 -6.50 -24.13
CA GLN A 613 43.03 -7.52 -24.66
C GLN A 613 43.55 -8.20 -25.93
N SER A 614 44.09 -9.43 -25.80
CA SER A 614 44.16 -10.37 -26.92
C SER A 614 44.12 -11.84 -26.46
N GLY A 615 43.34 -12.70 -27.13
CA GLY A 615 43.27 -14.15 -26.81
C GLY A 615 41.94 -14.83 -27.18
N LEU A 616 41.91 -15.52 -28.34
CA LEU A 616 40.71 -16.11 -28.95
C LEU A 616 40.31 -17.51 -28.39
N LEU A 617 39.00 -17.80 -28.43
CA LEU A 617 38.31 -19.08 -28.78
C LEU A 617 38.98 -20.41 -28.34
N SER A 618 38.29 -21.33 -27.62
CA SER A 618 37.32 -22.29 -28.21
C SER A 618 36.69 -23.22 -27.13
N PRO A 619 35.55 -23.93 -27.38
CA PRO A 619 34.78 -24.62 -26.33
C PRO A 619 35.00 -26.15 -26.21
N GLY A 620 34.73 -26.70 -25.02
CA GLY A 620 34.68 -28.14 -24.72
C GLY A 620 33.28 -28.66 -24.33
N ARG A 621 32.99 -29.94 -24.60
CA ARG A 621 31.70 -30.62 -24.38
C ARG A 621 31.80 -31.78 -23.37
N SER A 622 30.64 -32.33 -23.01
CA SER A 622 30.43 -33.67 -22.39
C SER A 622 30.48 -33.71 -20.84
N VAL A 623 29.80 -34.63 -20.13
CA VAL A 623 28.79 -35.61 -20.56
C VAL A 623 27.77 -35.94 -19.44
N LEU A 624 26.57 -36.39 -19.82
CA LEU A 624 25.56 -36.94 -18.91
C LEU A 624 25.93 -38.37 -18.46
N LYS A 625 25.74 -38.68 -17.16
CA LYS A 625 25.42 -40.05 -16.72
C LYS A 625 24.26 -40.05 -15.73
N SER A 626 23.30 -40.91 -16.00
CA SER A 626 22.13 -41.21 -15.18
C SER A 626 22.45 -42.28 -14.13
N ASN A 627 21.52 -42.46 -13.18
CA ASN A 627 21.21 -43.79 -12.65
C ASN A 627 19.72 -43.87 -12.31
N ILE A 628 19.16 -45.09 -12.37
CA ILE A 628 17.72 -45.37 -12.29
C ILE A 628 17.49 -46.51 -11.29
N SER A 629 16.43 -46.42 -10.48
CA SER A 629 15.83 -47.60 -9.85
C SER A 629 14.33 -47.39 -9.63
N PHE A 630 13.50 -48.24 -10.25
CA PHE A 630 12.05 -48.30 -10.02
C PHE A 630 11.71 -49.29 -8.90
N VAL A 631 10.65 -49.00 -8.14
CA VAL A 631 9.79 -50.03 -7.54
C VAL A 631 8.34 -49.63 -7.79
N THR A 632 7.48 -50.59 -8.15
CA THR A 632 6.05 -50.36 -8.46
C THR A 632 5.17 -51.37 -7.72
N ARG A 633 3.92 -50.97 -7.39
CA ARG A 633 2.77 -51.89 -7.29
C ARG A 633 1.43 -51.13 -7.33
N ARG A 634 0.36 -51.81 -7.77
CA ARG A 634 -1.02 -51.32 -7.92
C ARG A 634 -2.02 -52.33 -7.34
N ALA A 635 -3.05 -51.86 -6.64
CA ALA A 635 -4.42 -52.43 -6.52
C ALA A 635 -5.29 -51.38 -5.79
N ARG A 636 -6.38 -50.80 -6.32
CA ARG A 636 -7.70 -51.31 -6.77
C ARG A 636 -8.75 -51.49 -5.63
N HIS A 637 -9.80 -50.66 -5.70
CA HIS A 637 -11.14 -50.73 -5.07
C HIS A 637 -11.97 -51.95 -5.61
N PRO A 638 -13.23 -52.30 -5.17
CA PRO A 638 -14.33 -51.44 -4.66
C PRO A 638 -15.23 -52.09 -3.52
N PRO A 639 -16.59 -51.93 -3.36
CA PRO A 639 -17.20 -51.54 -2.07
C PRO A 639 -18.35 -52.46 -1.47
N PRO A 640 -19.61 -52.03 -1.15
CA PRO A 640 -20.25 -52.14 0.19
C PRO A 640 -21.49 -53.10 0.28
N PRO A 641 -22.21 -53.21 1.44
CA PRO A 641 -23.64 -52.74 1.47
C PRO A 641 -24.34 -52.38 2.84
N PHE A 642 -25.21 -51.35 2.80
CA PHE A 642 -26.60 -51.12 3.32
C PHE A 642 -27.25 -51.60 4.68
N TRP A 643 -28.00 -50.65 5.30
CA TRP A 643 -29.36 -50.71 5.98
C TRP A 643 -29.58 -51.47 7.34
N PRO A 644 -30.76 -51.39 8.05
CA PRO A 644 -31.95 -50.47 7.97
C PRO A 644 -32.68 -49.99 9.29
N ILE A 645 -33.50 -48.91 9.16
CA ILE A 645 -34.88 -48.64 9.70
C ILE A 645 -35.26 -48.76 11.21
N SER A 646 -35.95 -47.74 11.74
CA SER A 646 -37.19 -47.91 12.55
C SER A 646 -38.16 -46.69 12.46
N GLN A 647 -39.46 -46.90 12.74
CA GLN A 647 -40.55 -45.90 12.76
C GLN A 647 -41.57 -46.23 13.86
N ARG A 648 -42.28 -45.23 14.43
CA ARG A 648 -43.65 -45.22 15.07
C ARG A 648 -43.78 -44.11 16.14
N ARG A 649 -44.95 -43.59 16.53
CA ARG A 649 -46.25 -43.32 15.84
C ARG A 649 -47.14 -42.41 16.74
N ILE A 650 -47.76 -41.38 16.15
CA ILE A 650 -49.11 -40.81 16.40
C ILE A 650 -49.75 -40.90 17.82
N ARG A 651 -50.22 -39.74 18.34
CA ARG A 651 -51.56 -39.60 18.98
C ARG A 651 -52.23 -38.29 18.56
N VAL A 652 -53.57 -38.27 18.60
CA VAL A 652 -54.48 -37.18 18.19
C VAL A 652 -55.61 -37.07 19.22
N ARG A 653 -56.09 -35.84 19.49
CA ARG A 653 -57.36 -35.46 20.13
C ARG A 653 -57.47 -33.93 20.26
N ASP A 654 -58.63 -33.27 20.29
CA ASP A 654 -59.89 -33.38 19.54
C ASP A 654 -60.63 -32.02 19.66
N GLU A 655 -61.75 -31.84 18.96
CA GLU A 655 -62.45 -30.55 18.70
C GLU A 655 -63.13 -29.87 19.92
N VAL A 656 -63.22 -28.52 19.87
CA VAL A 656 -64.39 -27.72 20.34
C VAL A 656 -64.52 -26.49 19.41
N SER A 657 -65.73 -25.96 19.19
CA SER A 657 -66.02 -24.92 18.19
C SER A 657 -66.96 -23.79 18.66
N ASN A 658 -66.93 -22.66 17.93
CA ASN A 658 -67.95 -21.59 17.86
C ASN A 658 -68.17 -20.64 19.08
N PRO A 659 -68.76 -19.42 18.88
CA PRO A 659 -68.70 -18.52 17.71
C PRO A 659 -68.35 -17.04 18.13
N PRO A 660 -68.96 -15.91 17.66
CA PRO A 660 -68.14 -14.74 17.26
C PRO A 660 -68.33 -13.44 18.08
N LEU A 661 -67.35 -12.54 18.01
CA LEU A 661 -67.49 -11.13 18.44
C LEU A 661 -67.12 -10.15 17.31
N LYS A 662 -67.90 -9.06 17.20
CA LYS A 662 -67.75 -8.00 16.19
C LYS A 662 -66.67 -6.96 16.61
N PRO A 663 -66.13 -6.18 15.65
CA PRO A 663 -64.76 -5.67 15.77
C PRO A 663 -64.61 -4.40 16.62
N PRO A 664 -63.45 -4.20 17.29
CA PRO A 664 -63.01 -2.89 17.74
C PRO A 664 -62.75 -1.98 16.53
N ARG A 665 -63.16 -0.71 16.63
CA ARG A 665 -62.92 0.29 15.58
C ARG A 665 -61.42 0.63 15.50
N GLY A 666 -60.94 0.91 14.29
CA GLY A 666 -59.51 1.02 14.01
C GLY A 666 -58.79 2.09 14.84
N ARG A 667 -57.69 1.70 15.49
CA ARG A 667 -56.61 2.62 15.83
C ARG A 667 -55.73 2.78 14.59
N ALA A 668 -55.59 4.01 14.09
CA ALA A 668 -54.60 4.30 13.06
C ALA A 668 -53.21 3.94 13.59
N ARG A 669 -52.51 3.00 12.93
CA ARG A 669 -51.07 2.78 13.18
C ARG A 669 -50.35 4.10 12.92
N ARG A 670 -49.50 4.55 13.85
CA ARG A 670 -48.53 5.63 13.55
C ARG A 670 -47.71 5.17 12.35
N MET A 671 -47.64 5.99 11.30
CA MET A 671 -46.85 5.69 10.10
C MET A 671 -45.35 5.78 10.41
N THR A 672 -44.79 4.67 10.90
CA THR A 672 -43.37 4.40 10.73
C THR A 672 -43.10 4.28 9.24
N GLU A 673 -42.18 5.12 8.75
CA GLU A 673 -41.71 5.18 7.35
C GLU A 673 -42.79 5.47 6.28
N PRO A 674 -43.20 6.75 6.09
CA PRO A 674 -44.15 7.14 5.04
C PRO A 674 -43.76 6.73 3.61
N ALA A 675 -42.46 6.50 3.34
CA ALA A 675 -41.99 5.99 2.06
C ALA A 675 -42.50 4.57 1.73
N LEU A 676 -42.81 3.76 2.75
CA LEU A 676 -43.36 2.40 2.62
C LEU A 676 -44.89 2.34 2.42
N TRP A 677 -45.56 3.50 2.29
CA TRP A 677 -47.02 3.55 2.10
C TRP A 677 -47.42 4.24 0.79
N TYR A 678 -48.61 3.93 0.28
CA TYR A 678 -49.26 4.61 -0.83
C TYR A 678 -50.78 4.44 -0.74
N ASN A 679 -51.56 5.52 -0.87
CA ASN A 679 -53.03 5.52 -0.80
C ASN A 679 -53.64 4.73 0.40
N GLY A 680 -52.91 4.66 1.53
CA GLY A 680 -53.32 3.91 2.73
C GLY A 680 -52.85 2.44 2.79
N GLN A 681 -52.31 1.89 1.70
CA GLN A 681 -51.74 0.55 1.61
C GLN A 681 -50.26 0.54 2.01
N TYR A 682 -49.81 -0.52 2.68
CA TYR A 682 -48.39 -0.79 2.95
C TYR A 682 -47.77 -1.59 1.80
N LEU A 683 -46.64 -1.10 1.27
CA LEU A 683 -46.05 -1.56 0.01
C LEU A 683 -45.26 -2.87 0.13
N LEU A 684 -44.96 -3.30 1.36
CA LEU A 684 -44.32 -4.58 1.67
C LEU A 684 -45.24 -5.50 2.49
N GLU A 685 -46.56 -5.31 2.39
CA GLU A 685 -47.52 -6.24 2.99
C GLU A 685 -47.46 -7.59 2.28
N LYS A 686 -47.48 -8.68 3.07
CA LYS A 686 -47.33 -10.04 2.58
C LYS A 686 -48.40 -10.97 3.13
N GLU A 687 -48.77 -11.93 2.30
CA GLU A 687 -49.63 -13.07 2.65
C GLU A 687 -48.83 -14.38 2.54
N PRO A 688 -49.22 -15.45 3.27
CA PRO A 688 -48.68 -16.78 3.04
C PRO A 688 -48.93 -17.21 1.60
N SER A 689 -47.94 -17.83 0.96
CA SER A 689 -48.15 -18.44 -0.34
C SER A 689 -49.23 -19.54 -0.27
N THR A 690 -50.06 -19.62 -1.30
CA THR A 690 -51.06 -20.68 -1.50
C THR A 690 -50.58 -21.77 -2.45
N ASP A 691 -49.32 -21.70 -2.92
CA ASP A 691 -48.72 -22.68 -3.82
C ASP A 691 -48.09 -23.83 -3.02
N PRO A 692 -48.49 -25.11 -3.23
CA PRO A 692 -47.85 -26.26 -2.58
C PRO A 692 -46.34 -26.42 -2.87
N ALA A 693 -45.81 -25.77 -3.91
CA ALA A 693 -44.38 -25.81 -4.28
C ALA A 693 -43.55 -24.66 -3.67
N ASP A 694 -44.16 -23.55 -3.24
CA ASP A 694 -43.48 -22.45 -2.55
C ASP A 694 -44.15 -22.16 -1.20
N LEU A 695 -43.48 -22.57 -0.11
CA LEU A 695 -43.90 -22.32 1.27
C LEU A 695 -43.53 -20.90 1.78
N GLY A 696 -43.17 -19.98 0.87
CA GLY A 696 -42.78 -18.62 1.17
C GLY A 696 -43.93 -17.66 1.50
N SER A 697 -43.61 -16.37 1.47
CA SER A 697 -44.57 -15.27 1.66
C SER A 697 -44.51 -14.31 0.47
N ARG A 698 -45.60 -14.28 -0.31
CA ARG A 698 -45.77 -13.37 -1.45
C ARG A 698 -46.33 -12.03 -0.98
N LEU A 699 -46.31 -11.02 -1.83
CA LEU A 699 -46.98 -9.74 -1.54
C LEU A 699 -48.50 -9.92 -1.56
N THR A 700 -49.24 -9.07 -0.84
CA THR A 700 -50.69 -9.00 -1.04
C THR A 700 -50.98 -8.34 -2.39
N LYS A 701 -52.03 -8.78 -3.09
CA LYS A 701 -52.45 -8.18 -4.37
C LYS A 701 -52.67 -6.66 -4.26
N ALA A 702 -53.15 -6.19 -3.10
CA ALA A 702 -53.27 -4.77 -2.80
C ALA A 702 -51.91 -4.05 -2.70
N ALA A 703 -50.91 -4.67 -2.07
CA ALA A 703 -49.54 -4.12 -2.05
C ALA A 703 -48.91 -4.09 -3.46
N GLU A 704 -49.14 -5.11 -4.29
CA GLU A 704 -48.67 -5.14 -5.69
C GLU A 704 -49.30 -4.02 -6.52
N GLU A 705 -50.63 -3.88 -6.49
CA GLU A 705 -51.36 -2.79 -7.15
C GLU A 705 -50.89 -1.41 -6.66
N ALA A 706 -50.68 -1.25 -5.34
CA ALA A 706 -50.18 -0.01 -4.76
C ALA A 706 -48.71 0.28 -5.12
N ARG A 707 -47.85 -0.74 -5.27
CA ARG A 707 -46.47 -0.61 -5.78
C ARG A 707 -46.48 -0.11 -7.22
N THR A 708 -47.26 -0.73 -8.09
CA THR A 708 -47.37 -0.35 -9.51
C THR A 708 -47.91 1.06 -9.68
N ALA A 709 -49.02 1.40 -9.00
CA ALA A 709 -49.60 2.74 -9.07
C ALA A 709 -48.67 3.82 -8.47
N LYS A 710 -47.84 3.49 -7.47
CA LYS A 710 -46.78 4.39 -6.97
C LYS A 710 -45.64 4.55 -7.99
N TRP A 711 -45.21 3.46 -8.63
CA TRP A 711 -44.20 3.46 -9.69
C TRP A 711 -44.61 4.36 -10.86
N GLU A 712 -45.81 4.17 -11.41
CA GLU A 712 -46.35 4.99 -12.51
C GLU A 712 -46.39 6.48 -12.14
N MET A 713 -46.90 6.79 -10.93
CA MET A 713 -46.95 8.15 -10.41
C MET A 713 -45.55 8.74 -10.20
N LEU A 714 -44.56 7.96 -9.78
CA LEU A 714 -43.17 8.41 -9.65
C LEU A 714 -42.57 8.74 -11.01
N ILE A 715 -42.69 7.83 -11.98
CA ILE A 715 -42.18 8.01 -13.36
C ILE A 715 -42.85 9.22 -14.04
N ALA A 716 -44.17 9.36 -13.93
CA ALA A 716 -44.92 10.46 -14.51
C ALA A 716 -44.46 11.84 -13.99
N ASN A 717 -44.12 11.94 -12.70
CA ASN A 717 -43.61 13.18 -12.08
C ASN A 717 -42.11 13.42 -12.32
N ARG A 718 -41.34 12.34 -12.52
CA ARG A 718 -39.86 12.34 -12.58
C ARG A 718 -39.31 12.04 -13.97
N LYS A 719 -40.04 12.48 -15.02
CA LYS A 719 -39.58 12.42 -16.40
C LYS A 719 -38.19 13.06 -16.60
N PRO A 720 -37.39 12.57 -17.60
CA PRO A 720 -36.10 13.14 -17.97
C PRO A 720 -36.19 14.61 -18.39
N ARG A 721 -35.08 15.34 -18.29
CA ARG A 721 -35.07 16.80 -18.52
C ARG A 721 -33.78 17.26 -19.20
N GLU A 722 -33.86 18.11 -20.22
CA GLU A 722 -32.66 18.80 -20.74
C GLU A 722 -32.02 19.71 -19.66
N LYS A 723 -32.86 20.37 -18.86
CA LYS A 723 -32.47 21.43 -17.92
C LYS A 723 -33.17 21.23 -16.59
N ILE A 724 -32.43 21.39 -15.49
CA ILE A 724 -32.94 21.31 -14.11
C ILE A 724 -33.00 22.70 -13.46
N PRO A 725 -34.02 23.01 -12.64
CA PRO A 725 -34.11 24.30 -11.97
C PRO A 725 -33.07 24.44 -10.84
N PRO A 726 -32.63 25.66 -10.47
CA PRO A 726 -31.63 25.91 -9.42
C PRO A 726 -31.88 25.22 -8.07
N ARG A 727 -33.15 24.93 -7.73
CA ARG A 727 -33.53 24.20 -6.51
C ARG A 727 -33.13 22.71 -6.49
N LEU A 728 -32.68 22.15 -7.60
CA LEU A 728 -32.19 20.76 -7.71
C LEU A 728 -30.66 20.66 -7.76
N PHE A 729 -29.92 21.76 -7.69
CA PHE A 729 -28.46 21.70 -7.53
C PHE A 729 -28.10 21.50 -6.06
N GLY A 730 -27.10 20.66 -5.79
CA GLY A 730 -26.68 20.30 -4.42
C GLY A 730 -25.84 21.36 -3.70
N SER A 731 -25.46 22.45 -4.37
CA SER A 731 -24.59 23.46 -3.78
C SER A 731 -25.26 24.25 -2.65
N ARG A 732 -24.44 24.70 -1.69
CA ARG A 732 -24.83 25.46 -0.49
C ARG A 732 -25.69 24.68 0.52
N GLY A 733 -25.35 23.42 0.79
CA GLY A 733 -25.90 22.66 1.92
C GLY A 733 -27.34 22.20 1.76
N ARG A 734 -27.85 22.14 0.53
CA ARG A 734 -29.16 21.56 0.20
C ARG A 734 -28.99 20.09 -0.15
N ASN A 735 -29.97 19.27 0.20
CA ASN A 735 -29.98 17.83 -0.10
C ASN A 735 -31.12 17.50 -1.09
N PRO A 736 -31.07 17.94 -2.37
CA PRO A 736 -32.06 17.59 -3.38
C PRO A 736 -31.97 16.09 -3.77
N PRO A 737 -33.04 15.51 -4.34
CA PRO A 737 -32.98 14.19 -4.98
C PRO A 737 -31.80 14.07 -5.95
N LEU A 738 -31.19 12.89 -6.09
CA LEU A 738 -30.07 12.67 -7.00
C LEU A 738 -30.54 12.57 -8.45
N LEU A 739 -29.94 13.36 -9.34
CA LEU A 739 -30.06 13.27 -10.79
C LEU A 739 -28.69 13.06 -11.46
N LEU A 740 -28.71 12.32 -12.56
CA LEU A 740 -27.56 11.90 -13.36
C LEU A 740 -27.70 12.51 -14.77
N TYR A 741 -26.66 13.16 -15.28
CA TYR A 741 -26.64 13.75 -16.62
C TYR A 741 -25.91 12.82 -17.59
N GLY A 742 -26.65 12.12 -18.46
CA GLY A 742 -26.11 11.03 -19.26
C GLY A 742 -27.03 10.48 -20.35
N TRP A 743 -26.51 9.45 -21.03
CA TRP A 743 -27.13 8.69 -22.11
C TRP A 743 -27.63 7.34 -21.59
N THR A 744 -28.88 6.98 -21.82
CA THR A 744 -29.47 5.70 -21.40
C THR A 744 -29.16 4.56 -22.36
N PHE A 745 -29.08 3.33 -21.84
CA PHE A 745 -28.80 2.12 -22.60
C PHE A 745 -29.29 0.85 -21.88
N ASN A 746 -29.41 -0.26 -22.61
CA ASN A 746 -29.78 -1.57 -22.07
C ASN A 746 -28.55 -2.45 -21.81
N LEU A 747 -28.69 -3.48 -20.99
CA LEU A 747 -27.56 -4.29 -20.48
C LEU A 747 -26.69 -4.96 -21.57
N ASP A 748 -27.26 -5.19 -22.74
CA ASP A 748 -26.68 -5.80 -23.94
C ASP A 748 -25.89 -4.82 -24.83
N TYR A 749 -26.31 -3.54 -24.92
CA TYR A 749 -25.79 -2.54 -25.86
C TYR A 749 -24.24 -2.49 -25.95
N PHE A 750 -23.53 -2.59 -24.83
CA PHE A 750 -22.06 -2.51 -24.84
C PHE A 750 -21.37 -3.75 -25.43
N LEU A 751 -22.05 -4.90 -25.51
CA LEU A 751 -21.58 -6.09 -26.21
C LEU A 751 -21.60 -5.87 -27.72
N GLU A 752 -22.69 -5.31 -28.27
CA GLU A 752 -22.77 -4.94 -29.68
C GLU A 752 -21.79 -3.83 -30.06
N TYR A 753 -21.60 -2.85 -29.18
CA TYR A 753 -20.53 -1.85 -29.35
C TYR A 753 -19.14 -2.50 -29.40
N ALA A 754 -18.83 -3.41 -28.48
CA ALA A 754 -17.52 -4.08 -28.44
C ALA A 754 -17.28 -4.97 -29.67
N LYS A 755 -18.31 -5.68 -30.15
CA LYS A 755 -18.30 -6.44 -31.41
C LYS A 755 -17.99 -5.53 -32.61
N ARG A 756 -18.78 -4.45 -32.76
CA ARG A 756 -18.73 -3.51 -33.89
C ARG A 756 -17.37 -2.82 -34.02
N HIS A 757 -16.80 -2.39 -32.89
CA HIS A 757 -15.46 -1.76 -32.84
C HIS A 757 -14.31 -2.77 -32.70
N ARG A 758 -14.59 -4.09 -32.76
CA ARG A 758 -13.61 -5.19 -32.62
C ARG A 758 -12.66 -5.00 -31.43
N LEU A 759 -13.23 -4.62 -30.29
CA LEU A 759 -12.48 -4.38 -29.07
C LEU A 759 -11.89 -5.70 -28.55
N THR A 760 -10.73 -5.60 -27.89
CA THR A 760 -9.98 -6.74 -27.37
C THR A 760 -9.83 -6.69 -25.85
N LEU A 761 -9.71 -7.88 -25.24
CA LEU A 761 -9.51 -8.06 -23.80
C LEU A 761 -8.59 -9.25 -23.54
N GLU A 762 -7.68 -9.13 -22.57
CA GLU A 762 -6.90 -10.27 -22.08
C GLU A 762 -7.75 -11.19 -21.18
N VAL A 763 -7.67 -12.50 -21.42
CA VAL A 763 -8.50 -13.52 -20.77
C VAL A 763 -7.65 -14.58 -20.07
N SER A 764 -8.17 -15.13 -18.96
CA SER A 764 -7.51 -16.23 -18.23
C SER A 764 -7.50 -17.51 -19.08
N GLU A 765 -6.60 -18.46 -18.77
CA GLU A 765 -6.57 -19.78 -19.44
C GLU A 765 -7.85 -20.61 -19.26
N GLU A 766 -8.74 -20.23 -18.34
CA GLU A 766 -10.05 -20.84 -18.13
C GLU A 766 -11.11 -20.19 -19.03
N ALA A 767 -11.18 -18.84 -19.02
CA ALA A 767 -12.04 -18.09 -19.92
C ALA A 767 -11.67 -18.34 -21.39
N ARG A 768 -10.37 -18.40 -21.72
CA ARG A 768 -9.85 -18.74 -23.05
C ARG A 768 -10.37 -20.08 -23.58
N LYS A 769 -10.54 -21.07 -22.70
CA LYS A 769 -11.10 -22.38 -23.08
C LYS A 769 -12.61 -22.33 -23.30
N ARG A 770 -13.35 -21.56 -22.49
CA ARG A 770 -14.81 -21.36 -22.67
C ARG A 770 -15.14 -20.53 -23.91
N LEU A 771 -14.30 -19.55 -24.25
CA LEU A 771 -14.41 -18.66 -25.42
C LEU A 771 -13.67 -19.18 -26.67
N GLY A 772 -13.11 -20.40 -26.62
CA GLY A 772 -12.43 -21.04 -27.76
C GLY A 772 -11.17 -20.35 -28.31
N CYS A 773 -10.60 -19.35 -27.63
CA CYS A 773 -9.59 -18.47 -28.23
C CYS A 773 -8.20 -19.15 -28.37
N ALA A 774 -7.55 -18.97 -29.52
CA ALA A 774 -6.20 -19.48 -29.76
C ALA A 774 -5.11 -18.77 -28.92
N THR A 775 -5.31 -17.48 -28.61
CA THR A 775 -4.38 -16.63 -27.85
C THR A 775 -4.99 -16.20 -26.51
N LYS A 776 -4.20 -15.56 -25.64
CA LYS A 776 -4.70 -14.97 -24.38
C LYS A 776 -5.54 -13.70 -24.56
N THR A 777 -5.89 -13.34 -25.79
CA THR A 777 -6.66 -12.14 -26.12
C THR A 777 -7.95 -12.55 -26.82
N PHE A 778 -9.09 -12.21 -26.23
CA PHE A 778 -10.39 -12.34 -26.89
C PHE A 778 -10.69 -11.04 -27.64
N ASN A 779 -11.17 -11.17 -28.87
CA ASN A 779 -11.71 -10.07 -29.68
C ASN A 779 -13.23 -10.23 -29.71
N PHE A 780 -13.96 -9.21 -29.26
CA PHE A 780 -15.43 -9.27 -29.22
C PHE A 780 -16.06 -9.42 -30.60
N GLY A 781 -15.37 -9.02 -31.68
CA GLY A 781 -15.82 -9.23 -33.05
C GLY A 781 -15.82 -10.70 -33.50
N ASP A 782 -15.21 -11.61 -32.74
CA ASP A 782 -15.13 -13.05 -33.05
C ASP A 782 -16.13 -13.88 -32.20
N ALA A 783 -17.11 -13.22 -31.56
CA ALA A 783 -18.11 -13.85 -30.70
C ALA A 783 -19.20 -14.60 -31.50
N THR A 784 -19.39 -15.89 -31.22
CA THR A 784 -20.33 -16.78 -31.94
C THR A 784 -21.67 -16.97 -31.22
N GLU A 785 -22.67 -17.47 -31.95
CA GLU A 785 -24.00 -17.85 -31.43
C GLU A 785 -23.97 -18.92 -30.32
N GLU A 786 -22.86 -19.67 -30.19
CA GLU A 786 -22.70 -20.65 -29.12
C GLU A 786 -22.38 -19.97 -27.78
N HIS A 787 -21.68 -18.83 -27.80
CA HIS A 787 -21.36 -18.08 -26.58
C HIS A 787 -22.61 -17.48 -25.90
N TYR A 788 -23.67 -17.17 -26.66
CA TYR A 788 -24.91 -16.60 -26.12
C TYR A 788 -25.85 -17.65 -25.51
N ARG A 789 -25.53 -18.95 -25.65
CA ARG A 789 -26.31 -20.06 -25.08
C ARG A 789 -25.88 -20.45 -23.66
N ASP A 790 -24.65 -20.12 -23.26
CA ASP A 790 -24.22 -20.15 -21.86
C ASP A 790 -24.58 -18.79 -21.24
N GLU A 791 -25.68 -18.75 -20.48
CA GLU A 791 -26.17 -17.53 -19.83
C GLU A 791 -25.13 -16.91 -18.90
N GLN A 792 -24.30 -17.73 -18.23
CA GLN A 792 -23.24 -17.25 -17.36
C GLN A 792 -22.11 -16.62 -18.19
N LEU A 793 -21.71 -17.24 -19.31
CA LEU A 793 -20.73 -16.68 -20.24
C LEU A 793 -21.23 -15.39 -20.89
N LEU A 794 -22.51 -15.31 -21.26
CA LEU A 794 -23.14 -14.10 -21.79
C LEU A 794 -23.12 -12.97 -20.75
N GLN A 795 -23.46 -13.25 -19.47
CA GLN A 795 -23.33 -12.26 -18.41
C GLN A 795 -21.87 -11.83 -18.19
N GLU A 796 -20.91 -12.75 -18.21
CA GLU A 796 -19.47 -12.43 -18.13
C GLU A 796 -19.02 -11.55 -19.32
N MET A 797 -19.45 -11.88 -20.54
CA MET A 797 -19.15 -11.14 -21.76
C MET A 797 -19.77 -9.73 -21.77
N CYS A 798 -21.01 -9.55 -21.31
CA CYS A 798 -21.62 -8.21 -21.20
C CYS A 798 -20.88 -7.33 -20.18
N HIS A 799 -20.45 -7.87 -19.04
CA HIS A 799 -19.62 -7.13 -18.08
C HIS A 799 -18.24 -6.77 -18.66
N ALA A 800 -17.59 -7.72 -19.34
CA ALA A 800 -16.29 -7.55 -19.97
C ALA A 800 -16.34 -6.53 -21.13
N ALA A 801 -17.35 -6.61 -21.99
CA ALA A 801 -17.61 -5.69 -23.08
C ALA A 801 -17.84 -4.26 -22.56
N ARG A 802 -18.69 -4.10 -21.54
CA ARG A 802 -18.89 -2.80 -20.85
C ARG A 802 -17.59 -2.18 -20.37
N PHE A 803 -16.65 -2.98 -19.83
CA PHE A 803 -15.36 -2.46 -19.37
C PHE A 803 -14.51 -1.93 -20.54
N VAL A 804 -14.32 -2.71 -21.61
CA VAL A 804 -13.50 -2.27 -22.75
C VAL A 804 -14.16 -1.13 -23.54
N SER A 805 -15.49 -1.12 -23.66
CA SER A 805 -16.25 -0.09 -24.38
C SER A 805 -16.23 1.27 -23.66
N VAL A 806 -16.40 1.30 -22.34
CA VAL A 806 -16.23 2.54 -21.56
C VAL A 806 -14.76 2.99 -21.57
N GLY A 807 -13.80 2.06 -21.56
CA GLY A 807 -12.39 2.36 -21.74
C GLY A 807 -12.07 2.98 -23.13
N HIS A 808 -12.73 2.50 -24.19
CA HIS A 808 -12.64 3.05 -25.53
C HIS A 808 -13.20 4.48 -25.59
N LEU A 809 -14.44 4.69 -25.15
CA LEU A 809 -15.08 6.00 -25.11
C LEU A 809 -14.28 7.02 -24.27
N ARG A 810 -13.69 6.60 -23.14
CA ARG A 810 -12.80 7.43 -22.33
C ARG A 810 -11.54 7.87 -23.08
N ARG A 811 -10.91 6.99 -23.87
CA ARG A 811 -9.74 7.34 -24.70
C ARG A 811 -10.14 8.29 -25.84
N SER A 812 -11.24 8.01 -26.53
CA SER A 812 -11.69 8.79 -27.69
C SER A 812 -12.22 10.19 -27.35
N THR A 813 -12.65 10.42 -26.10
CA THR A 813 -13.22 11.71 -25.65
C THR A 813 -12.33 12.46 -24.65
N GLY A 814 -11.49 11.76 -23.89
CA GLY A 814 -10.79 12.30 -22.72
C GLY A 814 -11.67 12.45 -21.45
N PHE A 815 -12.95 12.09 -21.50
CA PHE A 815 -13.88 12.20 -20.36
C PHE A 815 -13.98 10.89 -19.56
N VAL A 816 -14.18 11.04 -18.25
CA VAL A 816 -14.51 9.93 -17.35
C VAL A 816 -16.03 9.82 -17.27
N PHE A 817 -16.56 8.62 -17.50
CA PHE A 817 -17.98 8.32 -17.40
C PHE A 817 -18.24 7.34 -16.24
N GLU A 818 -19.29 7.60 -15.48
CA GLU A 818 -19.84 6.68 -14.48
C GLU A 818 -21.07 5.96 -15.07
N ILE A 819 -21.46 4.82 -14.50
CA ILE A 819 -22.69 4.10 -14.90
C ILE A 819 -23.59 3.91 -13.68
N GLY A 820 -24.87 4.27 -13.82
CA GLY A 820 -25.90 4.12 -12.78
C GLY A 820 -27.19 3.51 -13.33
N ARG A 821 -28.22 3.46 -12.49
CA ARG A 821 -29.58 3.04 -12.87
C ARG A 821 -30.51 4.27 -12.98
N PRO A 822 -31.07 4.58 -14.16
CA PRO A 822 -32.06 5.65 -14.30
C PRO A 822 -33.42 5.20 -13.76
N LEU A 823 -34.26 6.15 -13.36
CA LEU A 823 -35.68 5.90 -13.14
C LEU A 823 -36.39 5.77 -14.51
N SER A 824 -36.44 4.55 -15.04
CA SER A 824 -37.02 4.22 -16.33
C SER A 824 -37.65 2.81 -16.32
N LEU A 825 -38.62 2.57 -17.20
CA LEU A 825 -39.10 1.22 -17.57
C LEU A 825 -38.57 0.77 -18.94
N GLU A 826 -37.99 1.68 -19.72
CA GLU A 826 -37.49 1.42 -21.08
C GLU A 826 -35.99 1.08 -21.10
N TRP A 827 -35.25 1.56 -20.08
CA TRP A 827 -33.79 1.66 -20.07
C TRP A 827 -33.19 1.12 -18.78
N ASP A 828 -32.33 0.10 -18.90
CA ASP A 828 -31.70 -0.54 -17.73
C ASP A 828 -30.73 0.39 -16.99
N ARG A 829 -29.92 1.13 -17.74
CA ARG A 829 -28.72 1.82 -17.25
C ARG A 829 -28.55 3.18 -17.91
N ILE A 830 -27.70 4.00 -17.31
CA ILE A 830 -27.31 5.32 -17.84
C ILE A 830 -25.79 5.49 -17.72
N LEU A 831 -25.15 5.88 -18.82
CA LEU A 831 -23.76 6.30 -18.91
C LEU A 831 -23.75 7.81 -18.70
N TYR A 832 -23.23 8.28 -17.57
CA TYR A 832 -23.37 9.68 -17.16
C TYR A 832 -22.03 10.35 -16.85
N VAL A 833 -21.98 11.66 -17.07
CA VAL A 833 -20.77 12.48 -16.91
C VAL A 833 -20.81 13.33 -15.64
N TRP A 834 -22.00 13.81 -15.23
CA TRP A 834 -22.19 14.65 -14.06
C TRP A 834 -23.40 14.22 -13.20
N LYS A 835 -23.36 14.65 -11.95
CA LYS A 835 -24.45 14.60 -10.96
C LYS A 835 -24.91 16.03 -10.69
N ASN A 836 -26.14 16.22 -10.25
CA ASN A 836 -26.66 17.54 -9.87
C ASN A 836 -25.96 18.15 -8.63
N TYR A 837 -25.10 17.38 -7.97
CA TYR A 837 -24.22 17.80 -6.89
C TYR A 837 -22.84 18.27 -7.38
N ASP A 838 -22.29 17.68 -8.45
CA ASP A 838 -20.88 17.86 -8.84
C ASP A 838 -20.70 18.68 -10.13
N ILE A 839 -21.76 18.94 -10.90
CA ILE A 839 -21.67 19.65 -12.18
C ILE A 839 -21.03 21.05 -12.08
N GLU A 840 -21.27 21.82 -11.02
CA GLU A 840 -20.66 23.16 -10.91
C GLU A 840 -19.12 23.07 -10.76
N GLU A 841 -18.63 22.10 -9.97
CA GLU A 841 -17.19 21.81 -9.83
C GLU A 841 -16.62 21.19 -11.13
N LYS A 842 -17.29 20.13 -11.64
CA LYS A 842 -16.87 19.37 -12.83
C LYS A 842 -17.01 20.12 -14.16
N TYR A 843 -17.76 21.22 -14.25
CA TYR A 843 -17.87 22.04 -15.46
C TYR A 843 -16.97 23.28 -15.44
N PHE A 844 -16.95 24.01 -14.32
CA PHE A 844 -16.19 25.26 -14.20
C PHE A 844 -14.80 25.09 -13.57
N GLY A 845 -14.67 24.30 -12.50
CA GLY A 845 -13.45 24.22 -11.68
C GLY A 845 -12.23 23.64 -12.40
N TYR A 846 -12.43 22.58 -13.17
CA TYR A 846 -11.38 21.91 -13.94
C TYR A 846 -11.13 22.54 -15.33
N GLY A 847 -11.75 23.67 -15.64
CA GLY A 847 -11.54 24.40 -16.90
C GLY A 847 -12.14 23.75 -18.16
N PHE A 848 -13.08 22.82 -18.03
CA PHE A 848 -13.77 22.18 -19.16
C PHE A 848 -14.59 23.17 -20.02
N SER A 849 -14.99 24.31 -19.44
CA SER A 849 -15.56 25.46 -20.16
C SER A 849 -14.62 26.10 -21.21
N ARG A 850 -13.34 25.70 -21.29
CA ARG A 850 -12.40 26.18 -22.30
C ARG A 850 -12.58 25.47 -23.65
N LYS A 851 -13.00 26.25 -24.66
CA LYS A 851 -12.90 25.93 -26.11
C LYS A 851 -13.60 24.63 -26.57
N GLY A 852 -14.91 24.50 -26.33
CA GLY A 852 -15.76 23.54 -27.07
C GLY A 852 -15.49 22.05 -26.83
N ARG A 853 -14.69 21.71 -25.80
CA ARG A 853 -14.23 20.33 -25.56
C ARG A 853 -15.35 19.39 -25.15
N PHE A 854 -16.33 19.89 -24.40
CA PHE A 854 -17.48 19.08 -24.00
C PHE A 854 -18.38 18.79 -25.19
N GLU A 855 -18.60 19.75 -26.08
CA GLU A 855 -19.42 19.64 -27.27
C GLU A 855 -18.82 18.63 -28.28
N ALA A 856 -17.48 18.65 -28.44
CA ALA A 856 -16.76 17.65 -29.23
C ALA A 856 -16.88 16.24 -28.66
N ALA A 857 -16.70 16.07 -27.34
CA ALA A 857 -16.89 14.79 -26.67
C ALA A 857 -18.36 14.31 -26.72
N LYS A 858 -19.32 15.23 -26.52
CA LYS A 858 -20.76 14.95 -26.61
C LYS A 858 -21.09 14.37 -27.98
N LYS A 859 -20.59 14.94 -29.09
CA LYS A 859 -20.82 14.42 -30.44
C LYS A 859 -20.35 12.97 -30.59
N ILE A 860 -19.15 12.65 -30.10
CA ILE A 860 -18.57 11.29 -30.15
C ILE A 860 -19.44 10.30 -29.35
N VAL A 861 -19.94 10.70 -28.18
CA VAL A 861 -20.80 9.84 -27.35
C VAL A 861 -22.23 9.76 -27.90
N ASP A 862 -22.78 10.85 -28.46
CA ASP A 862 -24.08 10.82 -29.15
C ASP A 862 -24.05 9.83 -30.33
N GLU A 863 -22.97 9.84 -31.11
CA GLU A 863 -22.78 8.92 -32.25
C GLU A 863 -22.65 7.47 -31.76
N ALA A 864 -21.77 7.21 -30.79
CA ALA A 864 -21.59 5.88 -30.20
C ALA A 864 -22.88 5.33 -29.56
N MET A 865 -23.52 6.09 -28.67
CA MET A 865 -24.67 5.64 -27.88
C MET A 865 -25.93 5.41 -28.71
N ASN A 866 -25.92 5.74 -30.00
CA ASN A 866 -27.02 5.51 -30.93
C ASN A 866 -26.69 4.54 -32.08
N GLU A 867 -25.43 4.15 -32.31
CA GLU A 867 -25.08 3.30 -33.46
C GLU A 867 -25.49 1.82 -33.32
N CYS A 868 -25.71 1.37 -32.08
CA CYS A 868 -26.06 -0.01 -31.70
C CYS A 868 -27.41 -0.10 -30.96
N LEU A 869 -28.31 0.87 -31.14
CA LEU A 869 -29.67 0.80 -30.62
C LEU A 869 -30.64 0.16 -31.64
N PRO A 870 -31.74 -0.50 -31.19
CA PRO A 870 -32.80 -0.96 -32.08
C PRO A 870 -33.50 0.19 -32.83
N ASP A 871 -34.01 -0.09 -34.02
CA ASP A 871 -34.74 0.88 -34.84
C ASP A 871 -35.86 1.58 -34.07
N GLY A 872 -35.91 2.91 -34.20
CA GLY A 872 -36.88 3.78 -33.52
C GLY A 872 -36.53 4.15 -32.07
N LYS A 873 -35.53 3.52 -31.44
CA LYS A 873 -34.98 3.98 -30.15
C LYS A 873 -33.84 4.97 -30.34
N LYS A 874 -33.72 5.91 -29.39
CA LYS A 874 -32.65 6.92 -29.36
C LYS A 874 -32.22 7.19 -27.92
N SER A 875 -30.92 7.29 -27.69
CA SER A 875 -30.33 7.71 -26.42
C SER A 875 -29.91 9.17 -26.51
N GLU A 876 -30.42 10.00 -25.59
CA GLU A 876 -30.18 11.44 -25.56
C GLU A 876 -29.57 11.87 -24.22
N LEU A 877 -28.65 12.84 -24.28
CA LEU A 877 -28.00 13.40 -23.10
C LEU A 877 -28.97 14.27 -22.29
N LEU A 878 -29.57 13.68 -21.25
CA LEU A 878 -30.59 14.28 -20.41
C LEU A 878 -30.27 14.09 -18.92
N TRP A 879 -30.94 14.87 -18.07
CA TRP A 879 -31.01 14.64 -16.63
C TRP A 879 -32.06 13.58 -16.33
N TRP A 880 -31.59 12.42 -15.87
CA TRP A 880 -32.42 11.33 -15.36
C TRP A 880 -32.37 11.31 -13.84
N TRP A 881 -33.43 10.86 -13.19
CA TRP A 881 -33.43 10.65 -11.74
C TRP A 881 -32.70 9.34 -11.44
N SER A 882 -31.81 9.34 -10.46
CA SER A 882 -31.16 8.09 -10.01
C SER A 882 -32.22 7.18 -9.37
N PHE A 883 -32.14 5.87 -9.62
CA PHE A 883 -32.96 4.91 -8.88
C PHE A 883 -32.39 4.68 -7.47
N ASP A 884 -31.10 4.41 -7.36
CA ASP A 884 -30.49 3.80 -6.16
C ASP A 884 -30.45 4.73 -4.93
N ASP A 885 -30.43 6.05 -5.16
CA ASP A 885 -30.23 7.09 -4.14
C ASP A 885 -31.48 7.94 -3.82
N ASN A 886 -32.65 7.56 -4.33
CA ASN A 886 -33.91 8.25 -4.07
C ASN A 886 -34.92 7.32 -3.38
N ASP A 887 -36.01 7.89 -2.85
CA ASP A 887 -37.19 7.23 -2.23
C ASP A 887 -37.93 6.20 -3.10
N VAL A 888 -37.43 5.94 -4.30
CA VAL A 888 -37.88 4.90 -5.25
C VAL A 888 -37.19 3.55 -4.99
N ASN A 889 -36.01 3.53 -4.36
CA ASN A 889 -35.20 2.33 -4.11
C ASN A 889 -35.89 1.30 -3.19
N VAL A 890 -36.91 1.75 -2.44
CA VAL A 890 -37.86 0.96 -1.66
C VAL A 890 -38.58 -0.10 -2.50
N LEU A 891 -38.71 0.12 -3.82
CA LEU A 891 -39.41 -0.73 -4.76
C LEU A 891 -38.40 -1.50 -5.63
N THR A 892 -37.79 -2.55 -5.06
CA THR A 892 -36.61 -3.23 -5.61
C THR A 892 -36.72 -3.70 -7.07
N SER A 893 -37.93 -4.09 -7.49
CA SER A 893 -38.25 -4.71 -8.78
C SER A 893 -39.68 -4.38 -9.22
N MET A 894 -39.95 -4.61 -10.52
CA MET A 894 -41.30 -4.77 -11.06
C MET A 894 -41.60 -6.23 -11.48
N GLU A 895 -40.57 -7.07 -11.44
CA GLU A 895 -40.61 -8.53 -11.31
C GLU A 895 -40.92 -8.94 -9.86
#